data_AF-A0A9E2B077-F1
#
_entry.id   AF-A0A9E2B077-F1
#
_cell.length_a   1.000
_cell.length_b   1.000
_cell.length_c   1.000
_cell.angle_alpha   90.00
_cell.angle_beta   90.00
_cell.angle_gamma   90.00
#
_symmetry.space_group_name_H-M   'P 1'
#
loop_
_entity.id
_entity.type
_entity.pdbx_description
1 polymer ?
#
loop_
_entity_poly.entity_id
_entity_poly.type
_entity_poly.pdbx_seq_one_letter_code
_entity_poly.pdbx_strand_id
1 'polypeptide(L)'
;MRTNLLVVILYLCFLQFSYSQESDGVVAFALPIRNSLTFNRQLINPTFSFVREQHKFISFSNKREWVQFNDAPTSYFASYSGRFTENIGAGVTAFQQDYGVLTTFGGVLNFAYNVRLNRDSNLTFGLNTAAYSSGVNQSKVVTNFDDPSLQNVPSNLMLTVNPGINYGNTFIDLGVSVNNLVLYNVETSSQVKEDNLQGIQVHAMYTGYMASRGFFDEAKFSGLIRSEFREDTTILAGLAMVTIPSGIWAQVGYNSLYGASGGIGLNITKTIALEYNYERAIGELSNFGPSHELTLAYRFENKERYYYSGDDEVAGLISTTKKRRPKSRNRSTSRVANTNTKPAEVTTVTDVDTQKIEADKAAKLKQQNEQEEAAKLAQLQKEQEAKEQAETQAKLKAEQEAKAKEIAAKRAELEAQQKAKAAAERQARLQQEQEAKALAEAEQRAKAVAAEKAEQERIAQAAEKEALLKAQQKATADSLAQIAKAEQLKAEQDLMANPKNELGKTMNSLVKTVEESNEVQADLLAQFNEVINVKDQDLKDLKEENDLSEKGITVAPRPFKSITAENNALNALKTDLDNIIASRSDDIKSLEELYEDMTESDTLTNGLVLLQYKNTIKRLTSEQASAIETRTQLESRLESINVATEFERRRRIKRAAYKNEDDRYAQDRAALNYILN
;
A
#
# COMPACT_ATOMS: atom_id res chain seq x y z
N MET A 1 14.85 -31.33 46.12
CA MET A 1 15.45 -30.12 45.50
C MET A 1 14.70 -29.68 44.24
N ARG A 2 14.62 -30.46 43.15
CA ARG A 2 14.00 -30.01 41.87
C ARG A 2 12.58 -29.42 42.01
N THR A 3 11.72 -30.04 42.82
CA THR A 3 10.34 -29.57 43.07
C THR A 3 10.29 -28.20 43.75
N ASN A 4 11.11 -27.97 44.77
CA ASN A 4 11.12 -26.72 45.53
C ASN A 4 11.65 -25.54 44.69
N LEU A 5 12.59 -25.80 43.77
CA LEU A 5 13.08 -24.79 42.83
C LEU A 5 11.96 -24.28 41.91
N LEU A 6 11.10 -25.18 41.43
CA LEU A 6 9.90 -24.83 40.64
C LEU A 6 8.92 -23.96 41.43
N VAL A 7 8.69 -24.24 42.72
CA VAL A 7 7.83 -23.42 43.59
C VAL A 7 8.43 -22.03 43.83
N VAL A 8 9.74 -21.91 44.04
CA VAL A 8 10.42 -20.61 44.20
C VAL A 8 10.35 -19.78 42.92
N ILE A 9 10.54 -20.40 41.75
CA ILE A 9 10.38 -19.73 40.45
C ILE A 9 8.93 -19.27 40.25
N LEU A 10 7.94 -20.12 40.60
CA LEU A 10 6.53 -19.74 40.52
C LEU A 10 6.19 -18.55 41.43
N TYR A 11 6.77 -18.50 42.64
CA TYR A 11 6.54 -17.43 43.61
C TYR A 11 7.17 -16.10 43.19
N LEU A 12 8.34 -16.13 42.53
CA LEU A 12 8.97 -14.94 41.95
C LEU A 12 8.14 -14.33 40.81
N CYS A 13 7.38 -15.14 40.06
CA CYS A 13 6.46 -14.65 39.02
C CYS A 13 5.19 -13.96 39.58
N PHE A 14 4.95 -13.97 40.90
CA PHE A 14 3.80 -13.31 41.54
C PHE A 14 4.14 -12.02 42.31
N LEU A 15 5.38 -11.52 42.21
CA LEU A 15 5.74 -10.22 42.79
C LEU A 15 5.12 -9.06 41.98
N GLN A 16 3.92 -8.66 42.40
CA GLN A 16 3.21 -7.47 41.92
C GLN A 16 4.03 -6.20 42.22
N PHE A 17 4.67 -5.62 41.21
CA PHE A 17 5.23 -4.28 41.29
C PHE A 17 4.11 -3.25 41.08
N SER A 18 3.67 -2.60 42.16
CA SER A 18 2.70 -1.51 42.10
C SER A 18 3.37 -0.20 41.70
N TYR A 19 3.12 0.25 40.47
CA TYR A 19 3.50 1.59 39.99
C TYR A 19 2.29 2.33 39.41
N SER A 20 2.43 3.65 39.26
CA SER A 20 1.31 4.57 39.03
C SER A 20 0.65 4.38 37.66
N GLN A 21 -0.62 4.79 37.57
CA GLN A 21 -1.28 5.05 36.30
C GLN A 21 -0.77 6.37 35.71
N GLU A 22 -0.58 6.37 34.40
CA GLU A 22 -0.54 7.54 33.53
C GLU A 22 -1.24 7.10 32.22
N SER A 23 -2.26 7.84 31.78
CA SER A 23 -3.13 7.44 30.66
C SER A 23 -2.50 7.84 29.33
N ASP A 24 -1.36 7.23 29.01
CA ASP A 24 -0.59 7.56 27.82
C ASP A 24 -1.26 7.03 26.54
N GLY A 25 -1.03 7.71 25.41
CA GLY A 25 -1.74 7.54 24.13
C GLY A 25 -1.33 6.29 23.33
N VAL A 26 -1.29 5.13 23.98
CA VAL A 26 -0.75 3.89 23.43
C VAL A 26 -1.69 3.28 22.38
N VAL A 27 -1.18 3.15 21.15
CA VAL A 27 -1.87 2.41 20.08
C VAL A 27 -1.57 0.92 20.23
N ALA A 28 -2.61 0.12 20.48
CA ALA A 28 -2.54 -1.33 20.54
C ALA A 28 -2.16 -1.96 19.19
N PHE A 29 -1.56 -3.15 19.22
CA PHE A 29 -1.02 -3.78 18.02
C PHE A 29 -2.11 -4.37 17.12
N ALA A 30 -2.30 -3.78 15.93
CA ALA A 30 -3.11 -4.36 14.87
C ALA A 30 -2.54 -4.04 13.48
N LEU A 31 -2.44 -5.07 12.63
CA LEU A 31 -1.98 -4.96 11.26
C LEU A 31 -3.15 -5.22 10.29
N PRO A 32 -3.42 -4.38 9.28
CA PRO A 32 -4.57 -4.53 8.37
C PRO A 32 -4.46 -5.69 7.34
N ILE A 33 -3.62 -6.69 7.60
CA ILE A 33 -3.40 -7.88 6.77
C ILE A 33 -4.50 -8.92 7.06
N ARG A 34 -5.45 -9.06 6.14
CA ARG A 34 -6.65 -9.89 6.35
C ARG A 34 -7.26 -10.55 5.11
N ASN A 35 -6.83 -10.18 3.90
CA ASN A 35 -7.49 -10.56 2.64
C ASN A 35 -6.75 -11.61 1.79
N SER A 36 -5.53 -12.01 2.17
CA SER A 36 -4.73 -12.99 1.43
C SER A 36 -4.72 -14.36 2.09
N LEU A 37 -4.95 -15.42 1.33
CA LEU A 37 -4.60 -16.80 1.73
C LEU A 37 -3.26 -17.27 1.16
N THR A 38 -2.51 -16.40 0.47
CA THR A 38 -1.22 -16.73 -0.16
C THR A 38 -0.03 -16.06 0.54
N PHE A 39 -0.15 -14.77 0.91
CA PHE A 39 0.96 -13.99 1.47
C PHE A 39 0.70 -13.49 2.89
N ASN A 40 1.79 -13.21 3.64
CA ASN A 40 1.78 -12.70 5.01
C ASN A 40 0.89 -13.49 6.01
N ARG A 41 0.58 -14.75 5.69
CA ARG A 41 -0.40 -15.59 6.39
C ARG A 41 -0.10 -15.75 7.88
N GLN A 42 1.18 -15.68 8.26
CA GLN A 42 1.62 -15.71 9.66
C GLN A 42 1.06 -14.57 10.52
N LEU A 43 0.64 -13.46 9.91
CA LEU A 43 0.01 -12.32 10.59
C LEU A 43 -1.49 -12.51 10.79
N ILE A 44 -2.13 -13.39 9.99
CA ILE A 44 -3.54 -13.79 10.18
C ILE A 44 -3.64 -14.80 11.34
N ASN A 45 -2.74 -15.77 11.40
CA ASN A 45 -2.61 -16.69 12.54
C ASN A 45 -1.15 -17.13 12.73
N PRO A 46 -0.61 -17.17 13.97
CA PRO A 46 0.79 -17.54 14.24
C PRO A 46 1.24 -18.91 13.71
N THR A 47 0.33 -19.85 13.45
CA THR A 47 0.66 -21.19 12.93
C THR A 47 0.82 -21.24 11.40
N PHE A 48 0.37 -20.22 10.67
CA PHE A 48 0.22 -20.27 9.21
C PHE A 48 1.53 -20.07 8.40
N SER A 49 2.68 -19.88 9.05
CA SER A 49 4.00 -20.08 8.40
C SER A 49 4.35 -21.56 8.17
N PHE A 50 3.56 -22.48 8.75
CA PHE A 50 3.66 -23.92 8.54
C PHE A 50 2.34 -24.55 8.05
N VAL A 51 1.20 -24.17 8.63
CA VAL A 51 -0.11 -24.78 8.31
C VAL A 51 -0.48 -24.49 6.85
N ARG A 52 -0.56 -25.56 6.04
CA ARG A 52 -0.72 -25.49 4.57
C ARG A 52 0.34 -24.61 3.89
N GLU A 53 1.55 -24.52 4.45
CA GLU A 53 2.66 -23.78 3.84
C GLU A 53 3.81 -24.73 3.45
N GLN A 54 4.38 -24.49 2.28
CA GLN A 54 5.39 -25.36 1.64
C GLN A 54 6.55 -24.56 1.08
N HIS A 55 6.32 -23.29 0.77
CA HIS A 55 7.28 -22.41 0.14
C HIS A 55 7.91 -21.46 1.16
N LYS A 56 8.92 -20.73 0.69
CA LYS A 56 9.47 -19.55 1.37
C LYS A 56 9.27 -18.37 0.44
N PHE A 57 8.79 -17.26 1.00
CA PHE A 57 8.50 -16.05 0.25
C PHE A 57 9.26 -14.87 0.88
N ILE A 58 9.89 -14.05 0.05
CA ILE A 58 10.05 -12.62 0.37
C ILE A 58 8.86 -11.91 -0.24
N SER A 59 8.08 -11.17 0.54
CA SER A 59 6.92 -10.42 0.04
C SER A 59 6.94 -8.97 0.51
N PHE A 60 6.78 -8.06 -0.45
CA PHE A 60 6.57 -6.64 -0.22
C PHE A 60 5.11 -6.32 -0.49
N SER A 61 4.41 -5.84 0.54
CA SER A 61 2.99 -5.48 0.45
C SER A 61 2.80 -4.02 0.79
N ASN A 62 2.04 -3.30 -0.04
CA ASN A 62 1.49 -2.00 0.31
C ASN A 62 -0.04 -2.11 0.38
N LYS A 63 -0.63 -1.63 1.47
CA LYS A 63 -2.07 -1.47 1.63
C LYS A 63 -2.37 0.00 1.88
N ARG A 64 -3.25 0.59 1.09
CA ARG A 64 -3.83 1.90 1.34
C ARG A 64 -5.31 1.72 1.61
N GLU A 65 -5.73 2.04 2.82
CA GLU A 65 -7.12 1.95 3.24
C GLU A 65 -7.86 3.23 2.84
N TRP A 66 -9.17 3.13 2.63
CA TRP A 66 -10.08 4.28 2.55
C TRP A 66 -9.66 5.43 1.60
N VAL A 67 -9.41 5.12 0.33
CA VAL A 67 -8.76 6.02 -0.65
C VAL A 67 -9.56 7.31 -0.99
N GLN A 68 -10.76 7.52 -0.42
CA GLN A 68 -11.56 8.72 -0.67
C GLN A 68 -11.18 9.95 0.17
N PHE A 69 -10.28 9.84 1.16
CA PHE A 69 -9.78 10.98 1.93
C PHE A 69 -8.25 11.21 1.80
N ASN A 70 -7.81 12.43 2.09
CA ASN A 70 -6.40 12.82 2.10
C ASN A 70 -5.70 12.20 3.32
N ASP A 71 -4.43 11.81 3.16
CA ASP A 71 -3.63 11.16 4.22
C ASP A 71 -4.27 9.89 4.84
N ALA A 72 -5.16 9.25 4.07
CA ALA A 72 -5.80 7.99 4.42
C ALA A 72 -4.79 6.86 4.67
N PRO A 73 -5.07 5.92 5.59
CA PRO A 73 -4.06 5.06 6.18
C PRO A 73 -3.26 4.25 5.15
N THR A 74 -1.93 4.33 5.26
CA THR A 74 -1.01 3.58 4.40
C THR A 74 -0.13 2.66 5.23
N SER A 75 -0.12 1.39 4.87
CA SER A 75 0.67 0.34 5.51
C SER A 75 1.64 -0.29 4.51
N TYR A 76 2.87 -0.52 4.94
CA TYR A 76 3.95 -1.13 4.18
C TYR A 76 4.50 -2.31 4.97
N PHE A 77 4.69 -3.45 4.29
CA PHE A 77 5.20 -4.68 4.88
C PHE A 77 6.33 -5.25 4.03
N ALA A 78 7.42 -5.66 4.70
CA ALA A 78 8.50 -6.42 4.10
C ALA A 78 8.68 -7.71 4.91
N SER A 79 8.15 -8.81 4.39
CA SER A 79 8.16 -10.12 5.04
C SER A 79 9.16 -11.07 4.38
N TYR A 80 9.82 -11.89 5.20
CA TYR A 80 10.42 -13.15 4.80
C TYR A 80 9.86 -14.27 5.67
N SER A 81 9.01 -15.14 5.13
CA SER A 81 8.34 -16.20 5.90
C SER A 81 8.13 -17.49 5.09
N GLY A 82 7.81 -18.56 5.81
CA GLY A 82 7.41 -19.86 5.25
C GLY A 82 8.06 -21.05 5.95
N ARG A 83 8.10 -22.19 5.25
CA ARG A 83 8.56 -23.47 5.81
C ARG A 83 10.07 -23.67 5.67
N PHE A 84 10.77 -23.76 6.80
CA PHE A 84 12.22 -23.92 6.84
C PHE A 84 12.69 -25.36 6.99
N THR A 85 11.92 -26.22 7.69
CA THR A 85 12.23 -27.66 7.84
C THR A 85 10.96 -28.53 7.79
N GLU A 86 11.13 -29.85 7.94
CA GLU A 86 10.04 -30.82 8.13
C GLU A 86 8.99 -30.38 9.16
N ASN A 87 9.42 -29.78 10.28
CA ASN A 87 8.56 -29.45 11.43
C ASN A 87 8.58 -27.96 11.83
N ILE A 88 9.31 -27.09 11.14
CA ILE A 88 9.46 -25.66 11.51
C ILE A 88 9.03 -24.75 10.37
N GLY A 89 8.02 -23.92 10.65
CA GLY A 89 7.73 -22.67 9.95
C GLY A 89 8.30 -21.50 10.75
N ALA A 90 8.67 -20.43 10.06
CA ALA A 90 9.12 -19.20 10.71
C ALA A 90 8.86 -17.99 9.82
N GLY A 91 9.05 -16.79 10.38
CA GLY A 91 9.11 -15.58 9.59
C GLY A 91 9.65 -14.37 10.34
N VAL A 92 10.08 -13.38 9.58
CA VAL A 92 10.30 -12.01 10.04
C VAL A 92 9.51 -11.08 9.13
N THR A 93 8.83 -10.10 9.70
CA THR A 93 8.12 -9.03 8.99
C THR A 93 8.54 -7.70 9.57
N ALA A 94 9.14 -6.82 8.78
CA ALA A 94 9.21 -5.40 9.12
C ALA A 94 7.97 -4.70 8.58
N PHE A 95 7.45 -3.70 9.31
CA PHE A 95 6.28 -2.95 8.89
C PHE A 95 6.35 -1.47 9.28
N GLN A 96 5.69 -0.64 8.48
CA GLN A 96 5.36 0.75 8.81
C GLN A 96 3.87 0.96 8.54
N GLN A 97 3.17 1.63 9.45
CA GLN A 97 1.80 2.07 9.29
C GLN A 97 1.73 3.57 9.56
N ASP A 98 1.21 4.33 8.61
CA ASP A 98 0.98 5.76 8.74
C ASP A 98 -0.53 6.01 8.82
N TYR A 99 -0.98 6.60 9.93
CA TYR A 99 -2.35 7.02 10.20
C TYR A 99 -2.36 8.56 10.30
N GLY A 100 -2.45 9.23 9.15
CA GLY A 100 -2.25 10.68 9.06
C GLY A 100 -0.86 11.11 9.55
N VAL A 101 -0.82 11.86 10.66
CA VAL A 101 0.42 12.31 11.32
C VAL A 101 1.01 11.29 12.30
N LEU A 102 0.31 10.21 12.65
CA LEU A 102 0.87 9.12 13.44
C LEU A 102 1.63 8.14 12.53
N THR A 103 2.86 7.78 12.90
CA THR A 103 3.63 6.73 12.25
C THR A 103 3.99 5.66 13.28
N THR A 104 3.58 4.42 13.00
CA THR A 104 3.97 3.23 13.75
C THR A 104 4.98 2.43 12.93
N PHE A 105 6.14 2.13 13.48
CA PHE A 105 7.17 1.30 12.84
C PHE A 105 7.56 0.14 13.75
N GLY A 106 7.71 -1.06 13.19
CA GLY A 106 8.06 -2.23 13.99
C GLY A 106 8.44 -3.48 13.21
N GLY A 107 8.66 -4.55 13.97
CA GLY A 107 8.95 -5.87 13.47
C GLY A 107 8.16 -6.95 14.19
N VAL A 108 7.74 -7.97 13.44
CA VAL A 108 7.13 -9.22 13.93
C VAL A 108 8.10 -10.37 13.67
N LEU A 109 8.42 -11.14 14.70
CA LEU A 109 9.06 -12.44 14.59
C LEU A 109 7.99 -13.53 14.77
N ASN A 110 7.95 -14.46 13.82
CA ASN A 110 7.07 -15.62 13.84
C ASN A 110 7.89 -16.91 14.00
N PHE A 111 7.41 -17.82 14.84
CA PHE A 111 7.89 -19.20 14.93
C PHE A 111 6.72 -20.17 15.04
N ALA A 112 6.71 -21.21 14.21
CA ALA A 112 5.70 -22.27 14.23
C ALA A 112 6.36 -23.65 14.26
N TYR A 113 5.96 -24.49 15.23
CA TYR A 113 6.48 -25.84 15.42
C TYR A 113 5.38 -26.89 15.29
N ASN A 114 5.60 -27.88 14.43
CA ASN A 114 4.65 -28.94 14.13
C ASN A 114 5.00 -30.25 14.85
N VAL A 115 4.01 -30.81 15.55
CA VAL A 115 4.04 -32.14 16.13
C VAL A 115 3.16 -33.06 15.29
N ARG A 116 3.76 -34.02 14.58
CA ARG A 116 3.02 -35.09 13.90
C ARG A 116 2.39 -36.01 14.96
N LEU A 117 1.07 -36.16 14.93
CA LEU A 117 0.33 -37.04 15.83
C LEU A 117 0.07 -38.41 15.19
N ASN A 118 -0.24 -38.42 13.89
CA ASN A 118 -0.41 -39.61 13.07
C ASN A 118 0.04 -39.29 11.63
N ARG A 119 -0.07 -40.23 10.68
CA ARG A 119 0.23 -39.96 9.25
C ARG A 119 -0.56 -38.75 8.75
N ASP A 120 -1.86 -38.73 9.02
CA ASP A 120 -2.81 -37.79 8.42
C ASP A 120 -3.20 -36.63 9.36
N SER A 121 -2.76 -36.65 10.63
CA SER A 121 -3.06 -35.60 11.62
C SER A 121 -1.83 -35.06 12.35
N ASN A 122 -1.86 -33.76 12.65
CA ASN A 122 -0.77 -33.01 13.25
C ASN A 122 -1.29 -31.88 14.16
N LEU A 123 -0.42 -31.37 15.03
CA LEU A 123 -0.70 -30.26 15.93
C LEU A 123 0.42 -29.23 15.81
N THR A 124 0.08 -28.04 15.32
CA THR A 124 1.02 -26.92 15.16
C THR A 124 0.86 -25.94 16.30
N PHE A 125 1.95 -25.58 16.97
CA PHE A 125 2.04 -24.46 17.89
C PHE A 125 2.67 -23.29 17.16
N GLY A 126 2.20 -22.07 17.41
CA GLY A 126 2.68 -20.85 16.76
C GLY A 126 2.85 -19.72 17.77
N LEU A 127 3.80 -18.83 17.50
CA LEU A 127 4.07 -17.65 18.31
C LEU A 127 4.46 -16.49 17.41
N ASN A 128 3.74 -15.37 17.50
CA ASN A 128 4.19 -14.08 16.99
C ASN A 128 4.61 -13.21 18.18
N THR A 129 5.86 -12.75 18.18
CA THR A 129 6.35 -11.69 19.08
C THR A 129 6.64 -10.46 18.24
N ALA A 130 6.00 -9.33 18.52
CA ALA A 130 6.27 -8.08 17.82
C ALA A 130 6.83 -7.02 18.76
N ALA A 131 7.70 -6.16 18.22
CA ALA A 131 8.23 -4.98 18.88
C ALA A 131 8.07 -3.79 17.93
N TYR A 132 7.46 -2.71 18.40
CA TYR A 132 7.07 -1.58 17.57
C TYR A 132 7.04 -0.27 18.36
N SER A 133 7.40 0.84 17.74
CA SER A 133 7.26 2.18 18.30
C SER A 133 6.17 2.95 17.53
N SER A 134 5.35 3.70 18.26
CA SER A 134 4.31 4.58 17.70
C SER A 134 4.55 6.01 18.17
N GLY A 135 4.44 6.99 17.28
CA GLY A 135 4.63 8.40 17.63
C GLY A 135 4.16 9.38 16.54
N VAL A 136 4.22 10.67 16.86
CA VAL A 136 3.83 11.76 15.93
C VAL A 136 4.99 12.08 14.98
N ASN A 137 4.71 11.95 13.69
CA ASN A 137 5.60 12.31 12.61
C ASN A 137 5.50 13.83 12.34
N GLN A 138 6.33 14.61 13.03
CA GLN A 138 6.35 16.08 12.92
C GLN A 138 6.53 16.58 11.47
N SER A 139 7.18 15.81 10.58
CA SER A 139 7.34 16.18 9.15
C SER A 139 6.03 16.13 8.35
N LYS A 140 4.95 15.56 8.90
CA LYS A 140 3.59 15.59 8.33
C LYS A 140 2.67 16.60 9.01
N VAL A 141 3.11 17.24 10.09
CA VAL A 141 2.32 18.24 10.80
C VAL A 141 2.39 19.55 10.02
N VAL A 142 1.23 20.09 9.63
CA VAL A 142 1.11 21.38 8.95
C VAL A 142 0.34 22.33 9.86
N THR A 143 1.02 23.30 10.45
CA THR A 143 0.44 24.33 11.32
C THR A 143 0.80 25.73 10.83
N ASN A 144 -0.03 26.72 11.20
CA ASN A 144 0.23 28.14 10.89
C ASN A 144 1.23 28.80 11.85
N PHE A 145 1.58 28.11 12.93
CA PHE A 145 2.53 28.48 13.98
C PHE A 145 3.06 27.20 14.62
N ASP A 146 4.29 27.22 15.15
CA ASP A 146 4.83 26.09 15.88
C ASP A 146 4.06 25.86 17.19
N ASP A 147 3.51 24.67 17.40
CA ASP A 147 2.84 24.27 18.63
C ASP A 147 3.82 23.53 19.55
N PRO A 148 4.19 24.09 20.73
CA PRO A 148 5.12 23.44 21.66
C PRO A 148 4.65 22.09 22.20
N SER A 149 3.33 21.79 22.16
CA SER A 149 2.80 20.49 22.58
C SER A 149 3.14 19.37 21.59
N LEU A 150 3.30 19.68 20.31
CA LEU A 150 3.66 18.72 19.26
C LEU A 150 5.17 18.47 19.18
N GLN A 151 5.98 19.37 19.75
CA GLN A 151 7.45 19.32 19.69
C GLN A 151 8.07 18.19 20.55
N ASN A 152 7.36 17.72 21.59
CA ASN A 152 7.90 16.77 22.58
C ASN A 152 7.00 15.53 22.81
N VAL A 153 6.23 15.09 21.81
CA VAL A 153 5.41 13.87 21.92
C VAL A 153 6.33 12.63 21.94
N PRO A 154 6.32 11.80 23.00
CA PRO A 154 7.18 10.62 23.09
C PRO A 154 6.74 9.51 22.12
N SER A 155 7.71 8.75 21.60
CA SER A 155 7.50 7.68 20.63
C SER A 155 7.50 6.29 21.30
N ASN A 156 6.41 6.00 22.00
CA ASN A 156 6.24 4.83 22.87
C ASN A 156 6.60 3.47 22.21
N LEU A 157 7.61 2.77 22.76
CA LEU A 157 8.04 1.43 22.38
C LEU A 157 7.26 0.33 23.10
N MET A 158 6.57 -0.48 22.30
CA MET A 158 5.71 -1.59 22.72
C MET A 158 6.29 -2.95 22.34
N LEU A 159 6.07 -3.95 23.18
CA LEU A 159 6.21 -5.37 22.84
C LEU A 159 4.87 -6.09 23.02
N THR A 160 4.47 -6.90 22.03
CA THR A 160 3.29 -7.78 22.10
C THR A 160 3.63 -9.24 21.85
N VAL A 161 2.87 -10.15 22.48
CA VAL A 161 2.99 -11.61 22.32
C VAL A 161 1.63 -12.21 21.94
N ASN A 162 1.61 -12.97 20.84
CA ASN A 162 0.40 -13.53 20.26
C ASN A 162 0.63 -15.04 19.99
N PRO A 163 0.26 -15.95 20.92
CA PRO A 163 0.38 -17.39 20.72
C PRO A 163 -0.80 -17.97 19.94
N GLY A 164 -0.59 -19.13 19.32
CA GLY A 164 -1.65 -19.89 18.64
C GLY A 164 -1.39 -21.40 18.59
N ILE A 165 -2.46 -22.14 18.37
CA ILE A 165 -2.45 -23.60 18.22
C ILE A 165 -3.41 -24.02 17.10
N ASN A 166 -3.03 -25.00 16.29
CA ASN A 166 -3.82 -25.49 15.16
C ASN A 166 -3.71 -27.01 15.03
N TYR A 167 -4.83 -27.72 15.18
CA TYR A 167 -4.96 -29.13 14.86
C TYR A 167 -5.29 -29.31 13.38
N GLY A 168 -4.38 -29.92 12.63
CA GLY A 168 -4.53 -30.22 11.20
C GLY A 168 -4.83 -31.69 10.95
N ASN A 169 -5.72 -31.95 10.00
CA ASN A 169 -6.07 -33.26 9.43
C ASN A 169 -5.83 -33.22 7.90
N THR A 170 -6.19 -34.26 7.14
CA THR A 170 -5.96 -34.31 5.67
C THR A 170 -6.43 -33.07 4.92
N PHE A 171 -7.65 -32.57 5.23
CA PHE A 171 -8.32 -31.48 4.51
C PHE A 171 -8.83 -30.33 5.38
N ILE A 172 -8.82 -30.49 6.72
CA ILE A 172 -9.38 -29.52 7.66
C ILE A 172 -8.31 -29.14 8.68
N ASP A 173 -8.23 -27.85 9.01
CA ASP A 173 -7.39 -27.29 10.07
C ASP A 173 -8.26 -26.46 11.01
N LEU A 174 -8.24 -26.78 12.30
CA LEU A 174 -8.99 -26.07 13.34
C LEU A 174 -7.99 -25.45 14.31
N GLY A 175 -8.15 -24.17 14.65
CA GLY A 175 -7.20 -23.48 15.51
C GLY A 175 -7.78 -22.37 16.37
N VAL A 176 -6.95 -21.96 17.33
CA VAL A 176 -7.21 -20.88 18.28
C VAL A 176 -5.93 -20.08 18.45
N SER A 177 -6.03 -18.76 18.49
CA SER A 177 -4.92 -17.86 18.86
C SER A 177 -5.41 -16.73 19.75
N VAL A 178 -4.50 -16.14 20.52
CA VAL A 178 -4.78 -14.96 21.34
C VAL A 178 -4.03 -13.78 20.74
N ASN A 179 -4.78 -12.73 20.39
CA ASN A 179 -4.23 -11.45 19.99
C ASN A 179 -3.89 -10.65 21.26
N ASN A 180 -2.72 -10.01 21.28
CA ASN A 180 -2.17 -9.20 22.38
C ASN A 180 -2.33 -9.82 23.78
N LEU A 181 -1.93 -11.09 23.97
CA LEU A 181 -1.98 -11.77 25.28
C LEU A 181 -1.21 -11.00 26.37
N VAL A 182 -0.12 -10.34 25.97
CA VAL A 182 0.60 -9.36 26.77
C VAL A 182 0.97 -8.21 25.84
N LEU A 183 0.64 -6.97 26.23
CA LEU A 183 1.13 -5.74 25.62
C LEU A 183 1.94 -4.97 26.68
N TYR A 184 3.23 -4.77 26.45
CA TYR A 184 4.16 -4.18 27.42
C TYR A 184 4.81 -2.92 26.86
N ASN A 185 4.63 -1.80 27.57
CA ASN A 185 5.32 -0.54 27.29
C ASN A 185 6.70 -0.59 27.96
N VAL A 186 7.76 -0.36 27.18
CA VAL A 186 9.15 -0.34 27.67
C VAL A 186 9.47 0.95 28.42
N GLU A 187 8.95 2.09 27.96
CA GLU A 187 9.25 3.42 28.52
C GLU A 187 8.61 3.62 29.90
N THR A 188 7.32 3.32 30.05
CA THR A 188 6.67 3.27 31.38
C THR A 188 7.00 2.00 32.16
N SER A 189 7.69 1.03 31.52
CA SER A 189 8.04 -0.29 32.06
C SER A 189 6.84 -1.10 32.60
N SER A 190 5.64 -0.86 32.07
CA SER A 190 4.37 -1.41 32.55
C SER A 190 3.60 -2.18 31.48
N GLN A 191 2.88 -3.24 31.89
CA GLN A 191 1.89 -3.87 31.02
C GLN A 191 0.67 -2.95 30.85
N VAL A 192 0.22 -2.77 29.60
CA VAL A 192 -1.07 -2.14 29.27
C VAL A 192 -2.20 -3.06 29.74
N LYS A 193 -3.13 -2.53 30.53
CA LYS A 193 -4.23 -3.31 31.15
C LYS A 193 -5.53 -3.25 30.37
N GLU A 194 -5.76 -2.15 29.67
CA GLU A 194 -6.93 -1.87 28.85
C GLU A 194 -6.44 -1.86 27.39
N ASP A 195 -6.41 -3.05 26.76
CA ASP A 195 -6.13 -3.23 25.33
C ASP A 195 -7.41 -3.78 24.69
N ASN A 196 -8.20 -2.90 24.07
CA ASN A 196 -9.46 -3.25 23.41
C ASN A 196 -9.27 -4.10 22.14
N LEU A 197 -8.03 -4.29 21.67
CA LEU A 197 -7.67 -5.20 20.58
C LEU A 197 -7.18 -6.56 21.09
N GLN A 198 -7.02 -6.74 22.41
CA GLN A 198 -6.85 -8.06 23.02
C GLN A 198 -8.09 -8.92 22.74
N GLY A 199 -7.87 -10.16 22.32
CA GLY A 199 -8.99 -11.03 21.97
C GLY A 199 -8.60 -12.46 21.64
N ILE A 200 -9.59 -13.34 21.67
CA ILE A 200 -9.44 -14.75 21.30
C ILE A 200 -9.98 -14.93 19.88
N GLN A 201 -9.11 -15.35 18.96
CA GLN A 201 -9.48 -15.73 17.61
C GLN A 201 -9.61 -17.25 17.51
N VAL A 202 -10.72 -17.73 16.95
CA VAL A 202 -10.93 -19.14 16.59
C VAL A 202 -11.10 -19.26 15.08
N HIS A 203 -10.56 -20.31 14.45
CA HIS A 203 -10.69 -20.52 13.02
C HIS A 203 -10.93 -21.98 12.63
N ALA A 204 -11.57 -22.14 11.47
CA ALA A 204 -11.67 -23.38 10.72
C ALA A 204 -11.28 -23.12 9.26
N MET A 205 -10.29 -23.86 8.76
CA MET A 205 -9.87 -23.84 7.36
C MET A 205 -10.14 -25.19 6.71
N TYR A 206 -10.66 -25.19 5.48
CA TYR A 206 -10.77 -26.35 4.62
C TYR A 206 -9.89 -26.15 3.38
N THR A 207 -9.07 -27.15 3.04
CA THR A 207 -8.25 -27.20 1.82
C THR A 207 -8.56 -28.48 1.07
N GLY A 208 -8.93 -28.37 -0.21
CA GLY A 208 -9.28 -29.51 -1.05
C GLY A 208 -8.86 -29.31 -2.51
N TYR A 209 -8.82 -30.38 -3.29
CA TYR A 209 -8.42 -30.35 -4.71
C TYR A 209 -9.58 -30.82 -5.59
N MET A 210 -9.76 -30.15 -6.73
CA MET A 210 -10.85 -30.38 -7.68
C MET A 210 -10.36 -31.30 -8.79
N ALA A 211 -10.86 -32.54 -8.83
CA ALA A 211 -10.68 -33.43 -9.96
C ALA A 211 -11.64 -33.00 -11.10
N SER A 212 -11.10 -32.35 -12.12
CA SER A 212 -11.88 -31.74 -13.20
C SER A 212 -11.29 -32.13 -14.57
N ARG A 213 -11.62 -31.37 -15.64
CA ARG A 213 -10.94 -31.45 -16.94
C ARG A 213 -10.73 -30.05 -17.49
N GLY A 214 -9.57 -29.83 -18.11
CA GLY A 214 -9.23 -28.54 -18.73
C GLY A 214 -8.72 -27.53 -17.70
N PHE A 215 -9.20 -26.29 -17.74
CA PHE A 215 -8.61 -25.17 -17.00
C PHE A 215 -8.62 -25.33 -15.47
N PHE A 216 -9.60 -26.04 -14.90
CA PHE A 216 -9.73 -26.28 -13.46
C PHE A 216 -9.23 -27.66 -13.02
N ASP A 217 -8.47 -28.37 -13.85
CA ASP A 217 -7.84 -29.62 -13.45
C ASP A 217 -6.80 -29.38 -12.35
N GLU A 218 -6.73 -30.29 -11.37
CA GLU A 218 -5.96 -30.19 -10.12
C GLU A 218 -6.14 -28.86 -9.33
N ALA A 219 -7.20 -28.09 -9.57
CA ALA A 219 -7.39 -26.79 -8.92
C ALA A 219 -7.61 -26.93 -7.40
N LYS A 220 -6.86 -26.16 -6.61
CA LYS A 220 -6.92 -26.16 -5.14
C LYS A 220 -7.91 -25.12 -4.63
N PHE A 221 -8.92 -25.58 -3.92
CA PHE A 221 -9.81 -24.73 -3.13
C PHE A 221 -9.26 -24.56 -1.71
N SER A 222 -9.41 -23.38 -1.13
CA SER A 222 -9.03 -23.07 0.24
C SER A 222 -10.03 -22.07 0.84
N GLY A 223 -10.82 -22.52 1.81
CA GLY A 223 -11.78 -21.69 2.55
C GLY A 223 -11.36 -21.54 4.00
N LEU A 224 -11.32 -20.33 4.52
CA LEU A 224 -11.07 -19.98 5.92
C LEU A 224 -12.30 -19.28 6.49
N ILE A 225 -12.76 -19.70 7.67
CA ILE A 225 -13.75 -19.00 8.48
C ILE A 225 -13.12 -18.76 9.86
N ARG A 226 -13.25 -17.54 10.39
CA ARG A 226 -12.79 -17.18 11.74
C ARG A 226 -13.78 -16.28 12.47
N SER A 227 -13.75 -16.38 13.79
CA SER A 227 -14.41 -15.45 14.71
C SER A 227 -13.36 -14.92 15.67
N GLU A 228 -13.32 -13.60 15.86
CA GLU A 228 -12.43 -12.93 16.81
C GLU A 228 -13.29 -12.26 17.89
N PHE A 229 -13.10 -12.66 19.14
CA PHE A 229 -13.85 -12.18 20.30
C PHE A 229 -12.96 -11.23 21.10
N ARG A 230 -13.35 -9.95 21.16
CA ARG A 230 -12.75 -8.91 22.01
C ARG A 230 -13.72 -8.60 23.16
N GLU A 231 -13.42 -7.59 23.97
CA GLU A 231 -14.26 -7.20 25.10
C GLU A 231 -15.60 -6.59 24.63
N ASP A 232 -15.56 -5.56 23.77
CA ASP A 232 -16.77 -4.90 23.26
C ASP A 232 -17.29 -5.45 21.91
N THR A 233 -16.42 -6.07 21.09
CA THR A 233 -16.72 -6.41 19.70
C THR A 233 -16.44 -7.88 19.34
N THR A 234 -17.27 -8.44 18.45
CA THR A 234 -17.06 -9.78 17.85
C THR A 234 -16.98 -9.65 16.34
N ILE A 235 -15.82 -10.00 15.76
CA ILE A 235 -15.56 -9.87 14.33
C ILE A 235 -15.66 -11.25 13.67
N LEU A 236 -16.63 -11.41 12.78
CA LEU A 236 -16.78 -12.59 11.93
C LEU A 236 -16.11 -12.35 10.59
N ALA A 237 -15.27 -13.28 10.12
CA ALA A 237 -14.65 -13.19 8.81
C ALA A 237 -14.61 -14.54 8.07
N GLY A 238 -14.89 -14.51 6.77
CA GLY A 238 -14.74 -15.62 5.85
C GLY A 238 -13.90 -15.21 4.65
N LEU A 239 -13.07 -16.12 4.13
CA LEU A 239 -12.22 -15.89 2.96
C LEU A 239 -12.07 -17.19 2.17
N ALA A 240 -12.47 -17.20 0.90
CA ALA A 240 -12.45 -18.36 0.03
C ALA A 240 -11.59 -18.09 -1.21
N MET A 241 -10.69 -19.02 -1.53
CA MET A 241 -9.72 -18.92 -2.63
C MET A 241 -9.79 -20.16 -3.53
N VAL A 242 -9.67 -19.95 -4.83
CA VAL A 242 -9.38 -21.00 -5.83
C VAL A 242 -8.02 -20.70 -6.46
N THR A 243 -7.09 -21.64 -6.36
CA THR A 243 -5.77 -21.61 -7.03
C THR A 243 -5.75 -22.64 -8.15
N ILE A 244 -5.29 -22.24 -9.34
CA ILE A 244 -5.19 -23.09 -10.53
C ILE A 244 -3.70 -23.39 -10.80
N PRO A 245 -3.31 -24.63 -11.17
CA PRO A 245 -1.90 -24.99 -11.42
C PRO A 245 -1.18 -24.16 -12.48
N SER A 246 -1.93 -23.52 -13.38
CA SER A 246 -1.45 -22.50 -14.34
C SER A 246 -0.74 -21.30 -13.68
N GLY A 247 -0.87 -21.16 -12.36
CA GLY A 247 -0.25 -20.11 -11.57
C GLY A 247 -1.16 -18.89 -11.36
N ILE A 248 -2.47 -19.04 -11.48
CA ILE A 248 -3.46 -17.99 -11.24
C ILE A 248 -4.31 -18.38 -10.02
N TRP A 249 -4.64 -17.42 -9.15
CA TRP A 249 -5.62 -17.61 -8.09
C TRP A 249 -6.55 -16.41 -7.97
N ALA A 250 -7.77 -16.67 -7.51
CA ALA A 250 -8.75 -15.65 -7.16
C ALA A 250 -9.31 -15.95 -5.77
N GLN A 251 -9.54 -14.91 -4.98
CA GLN A 251 -10.06 -15.01 -3.62
C GLN A 251 -11.16 -13.98 -3.38
N VAL A 252 -12.16 -14.35 -2.57
CA VAL A 252 -13.29 -13.50 -2.16
C VAL A 252 -13.51 -13.64 -0.67
N GLY A 253 -13.73 -12.51 0.00
CA GLY A 253 -13.82 -12.44 1.46
C GLY A 253 -14.95 -11.56 1.95
N TYR A 254 -15.29 -11.75 3.22
CA TYR A 254 -16.20 -10.91 3.97
C TYR A 254 -15.68 -10.79 5.40
N ASN A 255 -15.78 -9.61 5.98
CA ASN A 255 -15.45 -9.31 7.36
C ASN A 255 -16.54 -8.38 7.92
N SER A 256 -17.08 -8.67 9.11
CA SER A 256 -18.19 -7.92 9.69
C SER A 256 -17.85 -6.46 10.03
N LEU A 257 -16.56 -6.13 10.23
CA LEU A 257 -16.07 -4.78 10.48
C LEU A 257 -15.58 -4.09 9.19
N TYR A 258 -14.80 -4.80 8.36
CA TYR A 258 -14.15 -4.21 7.18
C TYR A 258 -14.90 -4.41 5.84
N GLY A 259 -16.05 -5.08 5.85
CA GLY A 259 -16.90 -5.30 4.67
C GLY A 259 -16.44 -6.44 3.76
N ALA A 260 -16.74 -6.33 2.46
CA ALA A 260 -16.44 -7.37 1.48
C ALA A 260 -15.10 -7.13 0.78
N SER A 261 -14.37 -8.19 0.46
CA SER A 261 -13.12 -8.14 -0.29
C SER A 261 -13.08 -9.12 -1.45
N GLY A 262 -12.27 -8.80 -2.45
CA GLY A 262 -12.04 -9.61 -3.64
C GLY A 262 -10.64 -9.36 -4.17
N GLY A 263 -9.95 -10.42 -4.57
CA GLY A 263 -8.56 -10.37 -4.98
C GLY A 263 -8.22 -11.36 -6.08
N ILE A 264 -7.18 -11.03 -6.82
CA ILE A 264 -6.61 -11.86 -7.88
C ILE A 264 -5.09 -11.85 -7.78
N GLY A 265 -4.48 -13.01 -7.97
CA GLY A 265 -3.04 -13.17 -8.02
C GLY A 265 -2.58 -14.05 -9.16
N LEU A 266 -1.34 -13.79 -9.60
CA LEU A 266 -0.74 -14.42 -10.76
C LEU A 266 0.78 -14.59 -10.59
N ASN A 267 1.27 -15.75 -11.03
CA ASN A 267 2.68 -16.07 -11.09
C ASN A 267 3.23 -15.57 -12.43
N ILE A 268 3.91 -14.42 -12.41
CA ILE A 268 4.59 -13.86 -13.60
C ILE A 268 5.64 -14.85 -14.10
N THR A 269 6.38 -15.48 -13.17
CA THR A 269 7.29 -16.61 -13.41
C THR A 269 7.14 -17.65 -12.30
N LYS A 270 7.85 -18.79 -12.38
CA LYS A 270 7.88 -19.78 -11.27
C LYS A 270 8.39 -19.20 -9.94
N THR A 271 9.13 -18.08 -9.94
CA THR A 271 9.69 -17.45 -8.74
C THR A 271 9.16 -16.04 -8.44
N ILE A 272 8.43 -15.39 -9.35
CA ILE A 272 7.87 -14.04 -9.13
C ILE A 272 6.35 -14.11 -9.22
N ALA A 273 5.70 -13.65 -8.17
CA ALA A 273 4.26 -13.66 -8.00
C ALA A 273 3.76 -12.25 -7.63
N LEU A 274 2.56 -11.90 -8.11
CA LEU A 274 1.90 -10.63 -7.85
C LEU A 274 0.46 -10.91 -7.41
N GLU A 275 -0.02 -10.22 -6.38
CA GLU A 275 -1.40 -10.28 -5.91
C GLU A 275 -1.94 -8.87 -5.69
N TYR A 276 -3.19 -8.65 -6.10
CA TYR A 276 -3.93 -7.42 -5.86
C TYR A 276 -5.27 -7.76 -5.20
N ASN A 277 -5.52 -7.13 -4.07
CA ASN A 277 -6.74 -7.23 -3.28
C ASN A 277 -7.44 -5.87 -3.25
N TYR A 278 -8.76 -5.91 -3.37
CA TYR A 278 -9.66 -4.79 -3.23
C TYR A 278 -10.65 -5.12 -2.12
N GLU A 279 -10.91 -4.15 -1.25
CA GLU A 279 -11.79 -4.30 -0.08
C GLU A 279 -12.69 -3.07 0.02
N ARG A 280 -13.96 -3.27 0.35
CA ARG A 280 -14.94 -2.20 0.49
C ARG A 280 -15.80 -2.44 1.72
N ALA A 281 -15.74 -1.48 2.64
CA ALA A 281 -16.59 -1.43 3.81
C ALA A 281 -18.09 -1.37 3.43
N ILE A 282 -18.93 -1.98 4.28
CA ILE A 282 -20.39 -2.10 4.12
C ILE A 282 -21.03 -1.48 5.36
N GLY A 283 -22.20 -0.85 5.22
CA GLY A 283 -22.82 -0.08 6.30
C GLY A 283 -22.19 1.30 6.46
N GLU A 284 -22.07 1.78 7.69
CA GLU A 284 -21.69 3.17 8.02
C GLU A 284 -20.27 3.52 7.52
N LEU A 285 -19.33 2.58 7.61
CA LEU A 285 -17.96 2.72 7.11
C LEU A 285 -17.86 2.80 5.56
N SER A 286 -18.94 2.57 4.81
CA SER A 286 -18.89 2.58 3.33
C SER A 286 -18.59 3.96 2.72
N ASN A 287 -18.75 5.05 3.48
CA ASN A 287 -18.45 6.42 3.07
C ASN A 287 -16.95 6.74 3.02
N PHE A 288 -16.09 5.96 3.68
CA PHE A 288 -14.63 6.14 3.62
C PHE A 288 -14.00 5.61 2.32
N GLY A 289 -14.79 4.93 1.48
CA GLY A 289 -14.37 4.40 0.19
C GLY A 289 -13.59 3.09 0.27
N PRO A 290 -13.01 2.66 -0.87
CA PRO A 290 -12.33 1.37 -0.97
C PRO A 290 -10.91 1.38 -0.39
N SER A 291 -10.49 0.21 0.06
CA SER A 291 -9.11 -0.13 0.45
C SER A 291 -8.47 -0.97 -0.66
N HIS A 292 -7.20 -0.68 -0.97
CA HIS A 292 -6.44 -1.33 -2.03
C HIS A 292 -5.16 -1.92 -1.46
N GLU A 293 -4.84 -3.17 -1.78
CA GLU A 293 -3.68 -3.90 -1.25
C GLU A 293 -2.95 -4.62 -2.40
N LEU A 294 -1.69 -4.26 -2.62
CA LEU A 294 -0.82 -4.80 -3.67
C LEU A 294 0.37 -5.52 -3.04
N THR A 295 0.57 -6.79 -3.37
CA THR A 295 1.69 -7.61 -2.89
C THR A 295 2.51 -8.13 -4.05
N LEU A 296 3.81 -7.81 -4.05
CA LEU A 296 4.83 -8.41 -4.92
C LEU A 296 5.66 -9.40 -4.10
N ALA A 297 5.78 -10.64 -4.57
CA ALA A 297 6.49 -11.69 -3.86
C ALA A 297 7.50 -12.46 -4.73
N TYR A 298 8.65 -12.76 -4.13
CA TYR A 298 9.63 -13.71 -4.64
C TYR A 298 9.50 -15.04 -3.91
N ARG A 299 9.07 -16.08 -4.62
CA ARG A 299 9.00 -17.47 -4.15
C ARG A 299 10.32 -18.18 -4.41
N PHE A 300 10.89 -18.78 -3.37
CA PHE A 300 12.01 -19.71 -3.51
C PHE A 300 11.52 -21.08 -3.97
N GLU A 301 12.21 -21.68 -4.94
CA GLU A 301 12.02 -23.09 -5.30
C GLU A 301 12.37 -23.97 -4.10
N ASN A 302 11.39 -24.71 -3.56
CA ASN A 302 11.65 -25.69 -2.53
C ASN A 302 12.34 -26.93 -3.15
N LYS A 303 13.46 -27.36 -2.55
CA LYS A 303 14.23 -28.54 -2.98
C LYS A 303 14.01 -29.74 -2.08
N GLU A 304 13.44 -29.52 -0.89
CA GLU A 304 13.17 -30.55 0.10
C GLU A 304 11.76 -31.11 -0.09
N ARG A 305 11.65 -32.42 -0.30
CA ARG A 305 10.37 -33.14 -0.30
C ARG A 305 9.97 -33.46 1.13
N TYR A 306 8.99 -32.72 1.65
CA TYR A 306 8.46 -32.96 2.99
C TYR A 306 7.36 -34.01 2.97
N TYR A 307 7.17 -34.72 4.07
CA TYR A 307 6.08 -35.71 4.18
C TYR A 307 4.65 -35.11 4.05
N TYR A 308 4.55 -33.79 4.03
CA TYR A 308 3.31 -33.03 3.83
C TYR A 308 3.34 -32.09 2.60
N SER A 309 4.39 -32.11 1.79
CA SER A 309 4.36 -31.40 0.50
C SER A 309 3.65 -32.28 -0.52
N GLY A 310 2.39 -31.96 -0.81
CA GLY A 310 1.87 -32.20 -2.15
C GLY A 310 2.76 -31.43 -3.14
N ASP A 311 3.16 -32.06 -4.23
CA ASP A 311 3.93 -31.44 -5.30
C ASP A 311 3.01 -30.49 -6.09
N ASP A 312 2.57 -29.38 -5.46
CA ASP A 312 1.86 -28.25 -6.08
C ASP A 312 2.81 -27.60 -7.11
N GLU A 313 2.93 -28.17 -8.33
CA GLU A 313 3.80 -27.68 -9.40
C GLU A 313 3.28 -26.35 -9.99
N VAL A 314 3.49 -25.26 -9.25
CA VAL A 314 3.03 -23.93 -9.67
C VAL A 314 3.73 -23.50 -10.97
N ALA A 315 2.95 -23.35 -12.04
CA ALA A 315 3.42 -22.73 -13.26
C ALA A 315 3.54 -21.20 -13.12
N GLY A 316 4.10 -20.56 -14.14
CA GLY A 316 4.08 -19.11 -14.28
C GLY A 316 3.92 -18.73 -15.74
N LEU A 317 3.33 -17.55 -15.98
CA LEU A 317 2.96 -17.07 -17.31
C LEU A 317 4.15 -17.03 -18.27
N ILE A 318 5.36 -16.71 -17.76
CA ILE A 318 6.61 -16.72 -18.51
C ILE A 318 7.48 -17.89 -18.04
N SER A 319 7.61 -18.92 -18.88
CA SER A 319 8.48 -20.07 -18.62
C SER A 319 9.89 -19.85 -19.18
N THR A 320 10.88 -19.64 -18.31
CA THR A 320 12.29 -19.40 -18.69
C THR A 320 13.08 -20.70 -18.94
N THR A 321 12.55 -21.85 -18.53
CA THR A 321 13.23 -23.16 -18.59
C THR A 321 12.96 -23.92 -19.90
N LYS A 322 13.97 -24.02 -20.78
CA LYS A 322 13.95 -25.00 -21.89
C LYS A 322 13.84 -26.43 -21.34
N LYS A 323 12.77 -27.16 -21.69
CA LYS A 323 12.51 -28.55 -21.23
C LYS A 323 13.67 -29.50 -21.58
N ARG A 324 14.51 -29.83 -20.59
CA ARG A 324 15.43 -31.00 -20.64
C ARG A 324 14.75 -32.20 -20.00
N ARG A 325 14.39 -33.21 -20.81
CA ARG A 325 13.91 -34.51 -20.32
C ARG A 325 15.06 -35.26 -19.61
N PRO A 326 14.92 -35.66 -18.33
CA PRO A 326 15.90 -36.53 -17.69
C PRO A 326 15.79 -37.96 -18.26
N LYS A 327 16.92 -38.57 -18.64
CA LYS A 327 16.99 -40.02 -18.83
C LYS A 327 17.11 -40.68 -17.45
N SER A 328 16.25 -41.65 -17.16
CA SER A 328 16.46 -42.54 -16.01
C SER A 328 17.75 -43.35 -16.21
N ARG A 329 18.49 -43.59 -15.13
CA ARG A 329 19.67 -44.46 -15.13
C ARG A 329 19.68 -45.27 -13.84
N ASN A 330 19.10 -46.47 -13.91
CA ASN A 330 19.10 -47.40 -12.78
C ASN A 330 20.54 -47.70 -12.34
N ARG A 331 20.77 -47.63 -11.02
CA ARG A 331 21.95 -48.19 -10.36
C ARG A 331 21.47 -49.09 -9.23
N SER A 332 21.57 -50.40 -9.45
CA SER A 332 21.53 -51.36 -8.36
C SER A 332 22.79 -51.19 -7.50
N THR A 333 22.66 -51.38 -6.19
CA THR A 333 23.78 -51.44 -5.24
C THR A 333 23.60 -52.67 -4.36
N SER A 334 24.47 -53.67 -4.55
CA SER A 334 24.53 -54.87 -3.72
C SER A 334 25.30 -54.60 -2.42
N ARG A 335 24.84 -55.17 -1.31
CA ARG A 335 25.62 -55.28 -0.09
C ARG A 335 26.73 -56.32 -0.27
N VAL A 336 27.86 -56.09 0.38
CA VAL A 336 28.79 -57.15 0.82
C VAL A 336 28.96 -56.97 2.32
N ALA A 337 28.78 -58.04 3.08
CA ALA A 337 29.13 -58.11 4.50
C ALA A 337 30.48 -58.83 4.65
N ASN A 338 31.17 -58.60 5.76
CA ASN A 338 32.38 -59.34 6.12
C ASN A 338 32.31 -59.75 7.59
N THR A 339 32.88 -60.92 7.92
CA THR A 339 32.72 -61.60 9.22
C THR A 339 34.02 -62.31 9.61
N ASN A 340 34.06 -62.86 10.84
CA ASN A 340 35.02 -63.87 11.33
C ASN A 340 36.46 -63.38 11.66
N THR A 341 37.26 -63.93 12.60
CA THR A 341 37.01 -64.87 13.74
C THR A 341 38.20 -64.91 14.74
N LYS A 342 37.90 -64.93 16.05
CA LYS A 342 38.40 -65.80 17.18
C LYS A 342 39.92 -66.02 17.52
N PRO A 343 40.25 -66.56 18.74
CA PRO A 343 41.57 -66.42 19.42
C PRO A 343 42.19 -67.73 20.01
N ALA A 344 43.03 -67.60 21.07
CA ALA A 344 43.72 -68.63 21.92
C ALA A 344 45.14 -69.06 21.43
N GLU A 345 46.07 -69.71 22.16
CA GLU A 345 46.22 -70.31 23.53
C GLU A 345 47.57 -69.81 24.17
N VAL A 346 47.97 -69.92 25.46
CA VAL A 346 47.64 -70.65 26.73
C VAL A 346 48.55 -71.86 27.08
N THR A 347 49.41 -71.73 28.12
CA THR A 347 50.33 -72.76 28.70
C THR A 347 50.83 -72.24 30.09
N THR A 348 50.58 -72.78 31.30
CA THR A 348 50.94 -74.06 32.00
C THR A 348 52.46 -74.29 32.23
N VAL A 349 52.98 -74.91 33.32
CA VAL A 349 52.67 -75.08 34.79
C VAL A 349 53.88 -75.84 35.44
N THR A 350 53.88 -76.16 36.75
CA THR A 350 54.84 -76.94 37.61
C THR A 350 55.80 -76.13 38.50
N ASP A 351 56.00 -76.36 39.81
CA ASP A 351 55.95 -77.53 40.76
C ASP A 351 57.32 -78.24 40.93
N VAL A 352 57.81 -78.69 42.12
CA VAL A 352 57.41 -78.53 43.55
C VAL A 352 58.58 -78.93 44.51
N ASP A 353 58.42 -78.69 45.84
CA ASP A 353 58.95 -79.46 47.00
C ASP A 353 60.14 -79.00 47.92
N THR A 354 60.04 -79.52 49.16
CA THR A 354 60.79 -79.50 50.43
C THR A 354 62.32 -79.27 50.42
N GLN A 355 62.89 -78.39 51.26
CA GLN A 355 63.06 -78.40 52.74
C GLN A 355 63.99 -79.49 53.33
N LYS A 356 65.13 -79.07 53.94
CA LYS A 356 65.45 -79.27 55.37
C LYS A 356 66.78 -78.60 55.80
N ILE A 357 67.08 -78.72 57.10
CA ILE A 357 68.26 -78.23 57.84
C ILE A 357 68.16 -76.75 58.27
N GLU A 358 67.87 -76.56 59.56
CA GLU A 358 67.93 -75.28 60.26
C GLU A 358 68.80 -75.43 61.51
N ALA A 359 69.84 -74.60 61.62
CA ALA A 359 70.66 -74.48 62.84
C ALA A 359 71.27 -73.07 63.05
N ASP A 360 71.14 -72.14 62.08
CA ASP A 360 71.89 -70.87 62.05
C ASP A 360 71.05 -69.65 61.60
N LYS A 361 69.72 -69.75 61.67
CA LYS A 361 68.81 -68.67 61.20
C LYS A 361 68.40 -67.66 62.29
N ALA A 362 68.52 -68.01 63.57
CA ALA A 362 67.93 -67.24 64.67
C ALA A 362 68.52 -65.83 64.85
N ALA A 363 69.79 -65.61 64.47
CA ALA A 363 70.45 -64.30 64.60
C ALA A 363 70.15 -63.37 63.41
N LYS A 364 70.17 -63.88 62.17
CA LYS A 364 70.00 -63.05 60.95
C LYS A 364 68.55 -62.60 60.75
N LEU A 365 67.57 -63.41 61.14
CA LEU A 365 66.16 -63.11 60.86
C LEU A 365 65.65 -61.85 61.58
N LYS A 366 66.15 -61.55 62.79
CA LYS A 366 65.77 -60.30 63.50
C LYS A 366 66.31 -59.05 62.80
N GLN A 367 67.60 -59.03 62.45
CA GLN A 367 68.21 -57.90 61.75
C GLN A 367 67.58 -57.65 60.36
N GLN A 368 67.16 -58.71 59.65
CA GLN A 368 66.47 -58.53 58.36
C GLN A 368 65.05 -57.99 58.53
N ASN A 369 64.28 -58.45 59.52
CA ASN A 369 62.93 -57.95 59.75
C ASN A 369 62.92 -56.47 60.15
N GLU A 370 63.80 -56.06 61.07
CA GLU A 370 63.92 -54.66 61.51
C GLU A 370 64.33 -53.73 60.34
N GLN A 371 65.16 -54.21 59.41
CA GLN A 371 65.52 -53.46 58.20
C GLN A 371 64.40 -53.43 57.14
N GLU A 372 63.65 -54.52 56.94
CA GLU A 372 62.48 -54.54 56.06
C GLU A 372 61.38 -53.59 56.54
N GLU A 373 61.10 -53.57 57.84
CA GLU A 373 60.03 -52.76 58.41
C GLU A 373 60.37 -51.26 58.33
N ALA A 374 61.63 -50.90 58.64
CA ALA A 374 62.14 -49.54 58.41
C ALA A 374 62.10 -49.13 56.93
N ALA A 375 62.46 -50.04 56.01
CA ALA A 375 62.42 -49.77 54.57
C ALA A 375 60.99 -49.55 54.05
N LYS A 376 60.03 -50.38 54.48
CA LYS A 376 58.60 -50.25 54.14
C LYS A 376 58.02 -48.94 54.65
N LEU A 377 58.37 -48.54 55.87
CA LEU A 377 57.87 -47.28 56.47
C LEU A 377 58.45 -46.04 55.76
N ALA A 378 59.75 -46.06 55.42
CA ALA A 378 60.38 -45.00 54.62
C ALA A 378 59.86 -44.94 53.16
N GLN A 379 59.47 -46.08 52.58
CA GLN A 379 58.85 -46.13 51.26
C GLN A 379 57.41 -45.58 51.28
N LEU A 380 56.63 -45.89 52.31
CA LEU A 380 55.27 -45.36 52.49
C LEU A 380 55.27 -43.82 52.67
N GLN A 381 56.22 -43.28 53.45
CA GLN A 381 56.39 -41.83 53.61
C GLN A 381 56.70 -41.15 52.28
N LYS A 382 57.65 -41.69 51.48
CA LYS A 382 57.94 -41.16 50.14
C LYS A 382 56.76 -41.23 49.18
N GLU A 383 55.91 -42.25 49.29
CA GLU A 383 54.69 -42.35 48.46
C GLU A 383 53.62 -41.32 48.90
N GLN A 384 53.52 -41.01 50.19
CA GLN A 384 52.65 -39.94 50.70
C GLN A 384 53.15 -38.56 50.26
N GLU A 385 54.43 -38.24 50.46
CA GLU A 385 55.06 -36.99 50.01
C GLU A 385 54.89 -36.78 48.49
N ALA A 386 55.09 -37.83 47.69
CA ALA A 386 54.92 -37.76 46.24
C ALA A 386 53.46 -37.49 45.82
N LYS A 387 52.47 -38.05 46.53
CA LYS A 387 51.04 -37.78 46.28
C LYS A 387 50.65 -36.36 46.66
N GLU A 388 51.13 -35.87 47.80
CA GLU A 388 50.84 -34.50 48.27
C GLU A 388 51.49 -33.43 47.37
N GLN A 389 52.71 -33.69 46.89
CA GLN A 389 53.36 -32.85 45.86
C GLN A 389 52.63 -32.91 44.51
N ALA A 390 52.10 -34.06 44.11
CA ALA A 390 51.31 -34.18 42.88
C ALA A 390 49.97 -33.43 42.98
N GLU A 391 49.26 -33.53 44.10
CA GLU A 391 47.96 -32.87 44.30
C GLU A 391 48.10 -31.35 44.41
N THR A 392 49.11 -30.85 45.14
CA THR A 392 49.40 -29.41 45.22
C THR A 392 49.81 -28.83 43.85
N GLN A 393 50.63 -29.54 43.07
CA GLN A 393 51.01 -29.11 41.73
C GLN A 393 49.82 -29.16 40.74
N ALA A 394 48.90 -30.11 40.90
CA ALA A 394 47.66 -30.18 40.11
C ALA A 394 46.72 -28.99 40.40
N LYS A 395 46.54 -28.65 41.69
CA LYS A 395 45.74 -27.48 42.12
C LYS A 395 46.30 -26.18 41.58
N LEU A 396 47.61 -25.97 41.66
CA LEU A 396 48.29 -24.79 41.10
C LEU A 396 48.10 -24.65 39.58
N LYS A 397 48.19 -25.75 38.82
CA LYS A 397 47.94 -25.74 37.37
C LYS A 397 46.48 -25.38 37.04
N ALA A 398 45.52 -25.96 37.76
CA ALA A 398 44.09 -25.67 37.56
C ALA A 398 43.75 -24.19 37.86
N GLU A 399 44.34 -23.61 38.90
CA GLU A 399 44.14 -22.19 39.25
C GLU A 399 44.76 -21.25 38.21
N GLN A 400 45.96 -21.58 37.70
CA GLN A 400 46.60 -20.83 36.61
C GLN A 400 45.79 -20.89 35.31
N GLU A 401 45.26 -22.05 34.95
CA GLU A 401 44.46 -22.22 33.73
C GLU A 401 43.10 -21.51 33.84
N ALA A 402 42.48 -21.48 35.02
CA ALA A 402 41.27 -20.70 35.28
C ALA A 402 41.52 -19.19 35.10
N LYS A 403 42.59 -18.66 35.72
CA LYS A 403 42.99 -17.24 35.59
C LYS A 403 43.33 -16.87 34.15
N ALA A 404 44.00 -17.75 33.41
CA ALA A 404 44.29 -17.54 31.99
C ALA A 404 43.02 -17.44 31.13
N LYS A 405 42.02 -18.29 31.39
CA LYS A 405 40.72 -18.26 30.70
C LYS A 405 39.91 -16.99 31.02
N GLU A 406 39.93 -16.54 32.27
CA GLU A 406 39.26 -15.30 32.68
C GLU A 406 39.88 -14.06 31.99
N ILE A 407 41.21 -13.98 31.93
CA ILE A 407 41.93 -12.90 31.23
C ILE A 407 41.63 -12.93 29.72
N ALA A 408 41.60 -14.11 29.11
CA ALA A 408 41.25 -14.27 27.70
C ALA A 408 39.80 -13.82 27.40
N ALA A 409 38.85 -14.17 28.26
CA ALA A 409 37.45 -13.78 28.13
C ALA A 409 37.28 -12.25 28.21
N LYS A 410 37.83 -11.61 29.26
CA LYS A 410 37.78 -10.14 29.43
C LYS A 410 38.43 -9.38 28.27
N ARG A 411 39.51 -9.92 27.69
CA ARG A 411 40.14 -9.33 26.50
C ARG A 411 39.25 -9.45 25.25
N ALA A 412 38.65 -10.61 25.02
CA ALA A 412 37.73 -10.81 23.89
C ALA A 412 36.48 -9.91 23.98
N GLU A 413 35.94 -9.73 25.19
CA GLU A 413 34.83 -8.80 25.44
C GLU A 413 35.21 -7.35 25.14
N LEU A 414 36.37 -6.88 25.62
CA LEU A 414 36.85 -5.52 25.39
C LEU A 414 37.12 -5.25 23.89
N GLU A 415 37.72 -6.21 23.17
CA GLU A 415 37.89 -6.13 21.72
C GLU A 415 36.55 -6.13 20.96
N ALA A 416 35.52 -6.83 21.47
CA ALA A 416 34.18 -6.80 20.89
C ALA A 416 33.48 -5.45 21.12
N GLN A 417 33.56 -4.89 22.33
CA GLN A 417 33.01 -3.56 22.65
C GLN A 417 33.68 -2.45 21.80
N GLN A 418 34.99 -2.52 21.58
CA GLN A 418 35.69 -1.57 20.69
C GLN A 418 35.22 -1.67 19.24
N LYS A 419 35.06 -2.89 18.71
CA LYS A 419 34.53 -3.12 17.35
C LYS A 419 33.09 -2.63 17.20
N ALA A 420 32.24 -2.84 18.21
CA ALA A 420 30.87 -2.34 18.23
C ALA A 420 30.80 -0.81 18.21
N LYS A 421 31.60 -0.12 19.04
CA LYS A 421 31.67 1.35 19.04
C LYS A 421 32.13 1.91 17.70
N ALA A 422 33.22 1.37 17.13
CA ALA A 422 33.72 1.81 15.82
C ALA A 422 32.74 1.54 14.67
N ALA A 423 31.91 0.50 14.76
CA ALA A 423 30.84 0.24 13.79
C ALA A 423 29.70 1.27 13.90
N ALA A 424 29.22 1.53 15.13
CA ALA A 424 28.17 2.52 15.38
C ALA A 424 28.58 3.95 14.98
N GLU A 425 29.79 4.37 15.32
CA GLU A 425 30.35 5.67 14.96
C GLU A 425 30.49 5.85 13.44
N ARG A 426 30.87 4.78 12.72
CA ARG A 426 30.89 4.76 11.25
C ARG A 426 29.50 4.81 10.64
N GLN A 427 28.51 4.16 11.26
CA GLN A 427 27.12 4.15 10.80
C GLN A 427 26.46 5.53 10.99
N ALA A 428 26.63 6.16 12.15
CA ALA A 428 26.14 7.51 12.41
C ALA A 428 26.72 8.54 11.43
N ARG A 429 28.02 8.45 11.12
CA ARG A 429 28.67 9.32 10.11
C ARG A 429 28.11 9.11 8.70
N LEU A 430 27.74 7.88 8.33
CA LEU A 430 27.10 7.60 7.03
C LEU A 430 25.66 8.13 6.97
N GLN A 431 24.92 8.08 8.08
CA GLN A 431 23.57 8.66 8.16
C GLN A 431 23.63 10.19 8.02
N GLN A 432 24.51 10.88 8.74
CA GLN A 432 24.73 12.33 8.58
C GLN A 432 25.13 12.73 7.15
N GLU A 433 25.96 11.92 6.47
CA GLU A 433 26.33 12.18 5.06
C GLU A 433 25.16 11.95 4.09
N GLN A 434 24.22 11.06 4.41
CA GLN A 434 23.00 10.84 3.63
C GLN A 434 21.96 11.94 3.87
N GLU A 435 21.74 12.33 5.13
CA GLU A 435 20.84 13.42 5.53
C GLU A 435 21.28 14.76 4.90
N ALA A 436 22.58 15.09 4.95
CA ALA A 436 23.11 16.30 4.34
C ALA A 436 22.91 16.33 2.81
N LYS A 437 23.00 15.17 2.13
CA LYS A 437 22.71 15.07 0.69
C LYS A 437 21.23 15.16 0.37
N ALA A 438 20.38 14.52 1.17
CA ALA A 438 18.93 14.60 1.02
C ALA A 438 18.41 16.03 1.22
N LEU A 439 18.94 16.76 2.21
CA LEU A 439 18.62 18.16 2.45
C LEU A 439 19.04 19.06 1.26
N ALA A 440 20.26 18.89 0.76
CA ALA A 440 20.76 19.64 -0.39
C ALA A 440 19.97 19.34 -1.68
N GLU A 441 19.56 18.09 -1.90
CA GLU A 441 18.73 17.73 -3.05
C GLU A 441 17.29 18.27 -2.92
N ALA A 442 16.72 18.24 -1.71
CA ALA A 442 15.43 18.86 -1.43
C ALA A 442 15.44 20.38 -1.67
N GLU A 443 16.51 21.07 -1.24
CA GLU A 443 16.69 22.51 -1.49
C GLU A 443 16.81 22.84 -2.99
N GLN A 444 17.53 22.01 -3.77
CA GLN A 444 17.61 22.18 -5.22
C GLN A 444 16.25 21.90 -5.91
N ARG A 445 15.53 20.86 -5.50
CA ARG A 445 14.18 20.56 -6.00
C ARG A 445 13.19 21.69 -5.68
N ALA A 446 13.23 22.26 -4.47
CA ALA A 446 12.41 23.40 -4.09
C ALA A 446 12.70 24.65 -4.94
N LYS A 447 13.99 24.94 -5.19
CA LYS A 447 14.42 26.04 -6.08
C LYS A 447 13.99 25.82 -7.54
N ALA A 448 14.04 24.57 -8.03
CA ALA A 448 13.56 24.23 -9.38
C ALA A 448 12.04 24.44 -9.52
N VAL A 449 11.24 23.94 -8.58
CA VAL A 449 9.78 24.12 -8.57
C VAL A 449 9.39 25.60 -8.44
N ALA A 450 10.10 26.38 -7.62
CA ALA A 450 9.88 27.82 -7.51
C ALA A 450 10.19 28.57 -8.82
N ALA A 451 11.27 28.20 -9.51
CA ALA A 451 11.63 28.77 -10.81
C ALA A 451 10.62 28.38 -11.90
N GLU A 452 10.18 27.12 -11.94
CA GLU A 452 9.16 26.64 -12.89
C GLU A 452 7.82 27.36 -12.67
N LYS A 453 7.39 27.56 -11.42
CA LYS A 453 6.17 28.32 -11.11
C LYS A 453 6.27 29.79 -11.57
N ALA A 454 7.41 30.44 -11.34
CA ALA A 454 7.64 31.81 -11.78
C ALA A 454 7.68 31.93 -13.32
N GLU A 455 8.22 30.93 -14.03
CA GLU A 455 8.17 30.80 -15.49
C GLU A 455 6.71 30.65 -15.97
N GLN A 456 5.93 29.75 -15.35
CA GLN A 456 4.51 29.54 -15.68
C GLN A 456 3.65 30.80 -15.45
N GLU A 457 3.83 31.51 -14.32
CA GLU A 457 3.15 32.78 -14.04
C GLU A 457 3.53 33.88 -15.06
N ARG A 458 4.80 33.93 -15.47
CA ARG A 458 5.28 34.86 -16.52
C ARG A 458 4.69 34.53 -17.90
N ILE A 459 4.57 33.25 -18.25
CA ILE A 459 3.93 32.78 -19.49
C ILE A 459 2.44 33.12 -19.49
N ALA A 460 1.73 32.92 -18.37
CA ALA A 460 0.32 33.26 -18.24
C ALA A 460 0.08 34.77 -18.43
N GLN A 461 0.87 35.63 -17.76
CA GLN A 461 0.77 37.09 -17.92
C GLN A 461 1.15 37.58 -19.33
N ALA A 462 2.02 36.86 -20.04
CA ALA A 462 2.34 37.15 -21.43
C ALA A 462 1.17 36.80 -22.35
N ALA A 463 0.57 35.61 -22.18
CA ALA A 463 -0.59 35.16 -22.95
C ALA A 463 -1.83 36.04 -22.72
N GLU A 464 -2.06 36.50 -21.48
CA GLU A 464 -3.15 37.44 -21.15
C GLU A 464 -2.97 38.79 -21.87
N LYS A 465 -1.75 39.35 -21.87
CA LYS A 465 -1.45 40.60 -22.59
C LYS A 465 -1.54 40.44 -24.10
N GLU A 466 -1.13 39.29 -24.64
CA GLU A 466 -1.28 38.98 -26.07
C GLU A 466 -2.75 38.83 -26.46
N ALA A 467 -3.58 38.19 -25.62
CA ALA A 467 -5.02 38.07 -25.82
C ALA A 467 -5.71 39.45 -25.78
N LEU A 468 -5.35 40.31 -24.82
CA LEU A 468 -5.87 41.69 -24.73
C LEU A 468 -5.49 42.52 -25.96
N LEU A 469 -4.24 42.41 -26.43
CA LEU A 469 -3.77 43.09 -27.64
C LEU A 469 -4.53 42.62 -28.88
N LYS A 470 -4.71 41.30 -29.03
CA LYS A 470 -5.49 40.70 -30.13
C LYS A 470 -6.97 41.10 -30.06
N ALA A 471 -7.56 41.22 -28.87
CA ALA A 471 -8.93 41.70 -28.69
C ALA A 471 -9.08 43.17 -29.11
N GLN A 472 -8.15 44.05 -28.73
CA GLN A 472 -8.15 45.44 -29.19
C GLN A 472 -7.94 45.54 -30.71
N GLN A 473 -6.97 44.80 -31.27
CA GLN A 473 -6.72 44.78 -32.71
C GLN A 473 -7.96 44.29 -33.48
N LYS A 474 -8.60 43.22 -33.02
CA LYS A 474 -9.86 42.72 -33.59
C LYS A 474 -10.96 43.77 -33.51
N ALA A 475 -11.20 44.38 -32.35
CA ALA A 475 -12.22 45.44 -32.22
C ALA A 475 -11.98 46.63 -33.17
N THR A 476 -10.72 47.04 -33.38
CA THR A 476 -10.40 48.09 -34.36
C THR A 476 -10.56 47.63 -35.82
N ALA A 477 -10.25 46.37 -36.13
CA ALA A 477 -10.44 45.79 -37.46
C ALA A 477 -11.92 45.60 -37.79
N ASP A 478 -12.71 45.09 -36.84
CA ASP A 478 -14.16 44.90 -36.96
C ASP A 478 -14.88 46.25 -37.15
N SER A 479 -14.45 47.31 -36.43
CA SER A 479 -14.97 48.67 -36.61
C SER A 479 -14.64 49.27 -37.98
N LEU A 480 -13.40 49.13 -38.46
CA LEU A 480 -13.01 49.55 -39.81
C LEU A 480 -13.72 48.74 -40.90
N ALA A 481 -13.93 47.45 -40.68
CA ALA A 481 -14.70 46.58 -41.56
C ALA A 481 -16.18 46.96 -41.61
N GLN A 482 -16.79 47.34 -40.48
CA GLN A 482 -18.17 47.87 -40.45
C GLN A 482 -18.30 49.17 -41.25
N ILE A 483 -17.34 50.08 -41.15
CA ILE A 483 -17.34 51.33 -41.93
C ILE A 483 -17.23 51.01 -43.44
N ALA A 484 -16.26 50.20 -43.85
CA ALA A 484 -16.09 49.79 -45.25
C ALA A 484 -17.32 49.02 -45.79
N LYS A 485 -17.93 48.16 -44.96
CA LYS A 485 -19.16 47.43 -45.29
C LYS A 485 -20.35 48.37 -45.47
N ALA A 486 -20.49 49.41 -44.65
CA ALA A 486 -21.53 50.43 -44.79
C ALA A 486 -21.35 51.31 -46.04
N GLU A 487 -20.10 51.58 -46.45
CA GLU A 487 -19.80 52.26 -47.71
C GLU A 487 -20.06 51.37 -48.93
N GLN A 488 -19.73 50.07 -48.88
CA GLN A 488 -20.12 49.11 -49.91
C GLN A 488 -21.64 48.96 -50.03
N LEU A 489 -22.37 48.85 -48.92
CA LEU A 489 -23.84 48.73 -48.92
C LEU A 489 -24.53 49.91 -49.60
N LYS A 490 -24.05 51.14 -49.38
CA LYS A 490 -24.55 52.33 -50.10
C LYS A 490 -24.26 52.26 -51.61
N ALA A 491 -23.05 51.85 -51.99
CA ALA A 491 -22.68 51.69 -53.40
C ALA A 491 -23.41 50.54 -54.11
N GLU A 492 -23.80 49.47 -53.38
CA GLU A 492 -24.64 48.38 -53.88
C GLU A 492 -26.10 48.83 -54.09
N GLN A 493 -26.68 49.56 -53.13
CA GLN A 493 -28.10 49.97 -53.17
C GLN A 493 -28.42 50.96 -54.30
N ASP A 494 -27.56 51.94 -54.58
CA ASP A 494 -27.80 52.98 -55.61
C ASP A 494 -27.93 52.42 -57.05
N LEU A 495 -27.42 51.21 -57.32
CA LEU A 495 -27.52 50.54 -58.62
C LEU A 495 -28.64 49.49 -58.71
N MET A 496 -29.24 49.09 -57.59
CA MET A 496 -30.36 48.12 -57.55
C MET A 496 -31.74 48.79 -57.55
N ALA A 497 -31.80 50.12 -57.67
CA ALA A 497 -33.05 50.89 -57.68
C ALA A 497 -33.92 50.61 -58.93
N ASN A 498 -35.17 50.17 -58.72
CA ASN A 498 -36.19 49.85 -59.73
C ASN A 498 -35.84 48.75 -60.76
N PRO A 499 -35.78 47.46 -60.34
CA PRO A 499 -35.91 46.33 -61.25
C PRO A 499 -37.23 46.39 -62.05
N LYS A 500 -37.14 46.22 -63.37
CA LYS A 500 -38.28 46.38 -64.29
C LYS A 500 -39.05 45.09 -64.59
N ASN A 501 -38.47 43.93 -64.28
CA ASN A 501 -39.05 42.59 -64.45
C ASN A 501 -39.49 42.02 -63.08
N GLU A 502 -40.48 41.13 -63.08
CA GLU A 502 -41.00 40.56 -61.82
C GLU A 502 -39.93 39.77 -61.04
N LEU A 503 -39.13 38.93 -61.72
CA LEU A 503 -38.01 38.20 -61.08
C LEU A 503 -37.03 39.14 -60.36
N GLY A 504 -36.70 40.30 -60.95
CA GLY A 504 -35.83 41.29 -60.32
C GLY A 504 -36.45 41.98 -59.11
N LYS A 505 -37.78 42.11 -59.05
CA LYS A 505 -38.49 42.60 -57.86
C LYS A 505 -38.46 41.57 -56.74
N THR A 506 -38.75 40.30 -57.05
CA THR A 506 -38.70 39.18 -56.09
C THR A 506 -37.29 39.07 -55.49
N MET A 507 -36.26 39.08 -56.34
CA MET A 507 -34.84 39.10 -55.94
C MET A 507 -34.54 40.25 -54.96
N ASN A 508 -34.84 41.50 -55.32
CA ASN A 508 -34.60 42.67 -54.45
C ASN A 508 -35.39 42.60 -53.14
N SER A 509 -36.63 42.10 -53.17
CA SER A 509 -37.43 41.90 -51.96
C SER A 509 -36.79 40.87 -51.02
N LEU A 510 -36.26 39.77 -51.56
CA LEU A 510 -35.64 38.71 -50.77
C LEU A 510 -34.27 39.13 -50.22
N VAL A 511 -33.47 39.90 -50.96
CA VAL A 511 -32.24 40.54 -50.41
C VAL A 511 -32.58 41.32 -49.14
N LYS A 512 -33.65 42.13 -49.15
CA LYS A 512 -34.07 42.90 -47.98
C LYS A 512 -34.47 42.02 -46.80
N THR A 513 -35.24 40.96 -47.02
CA THR A 513 -35.57 39.98 -45.97
C THR A 513 -34.32 39.34 -45.36
N VAL A 514 -33.30 39.03 -46.17
CA VAL A 514 -32.03 38.46 -45.70
C VAL A 514 -31.13 39.49 -44.98
N GLU A 515 -31.27 40.78 -45.28
CA GLU A 515 -30.57 41.87 -44.57
C GLU A 515 -31.28 42.27 -43.27
N GLU A 516 -32.62 42.36 -43.25
CA GLU A 516 -33.42 42.61 -42.04
C GLU A 516 -33.26 41.46 -41.02
N SER A 517 -33.27 40.20 -41.49
CA SER A 517 -33.01 39.03 -40.63
C SER A 517 -31.55 38.95 -40.14
N ASN A 518 -30.58 39.57 -40.83
CA ASN A 518 -29.19 39.66 -40.35
C ASN A 518 -29.08 40.53 -39.09
N GLU A 519 -29.81 41.64 -39.01
CA GLU A 519 -29.80 42.51 -37.83
C GLU A 519 -30.39 41.78 -36.61
N VAL A 520 -31.54 41.12 -36.78
CA VAL A 520 -32.17 40.30 -35.74
C VAL A 520 -31.26 39.15 -35.29
N GLN A 521 -30.60 38.47 -36.22
CA GLN A 521 -29.63 37.39 -35.92
C GLN A 521 -28.41 37.92 -35.14
N ALA A 522 -27.90 39.10 -35.48
CA ALA A 522 -26.77 39.72 -34.78
C ALA A 522 -27.14 40.10 -33.34
N ASP A 523 -28.32 40.68 -33.11
CA ASP A 523 -28.81 41.03 -31.78
C ASP A 523 -29.06 39.80 -30.90
N LEU A 524 -29.56 38.70 -31.48
CA LEU A 524 -29.73 37.43 -30.76
C LEU A 524 -28.37 36.80 -30.39
N LEU A 525 -27.37 36.85 -31.28
CA LEU A 525 -25.99 36.43 -30.98
C LEU A 525 -25.33 37.29 -29.88
N ALA A 526 -25.54 38.60 -29.91
CA ALA A 526 -25.03 39.51 -28.89
C ALA A 526 -25.63 39.22 -27.51
N GLN A 527 -26.96 39.03 -27.44
CA GLN A 527 -27.64 38.60 -26.22
C GLN A 527 -27.15 37.24 -25.72
N PHE A 528 -26.94 36.27 -26.60
CA PHE A 528 -26.46 34.93 -26.22
C PHE A 528 -25.04 34.98 -25.63
N ASN A 529 -24.13 35.76 -26.25
CA ASN A 529 -22.80 36.00 -25.70
C ASN A 529 -22.85 36.67 -24.32
N GLU A 530 -23.76 37.63 -24.10
CA GLU A 530 -23.86 38.33 -22.82
C GLU A 530 -24.39 37.44 -21.70
N VAL A 531 -25.40 36.59 -21.95
CA VAL A 531 -25.83 35.58 -20.98
C VAL A 531 -24.69 34.60 -20.63
N ILE A 532 -23.82 34.29 -21.60
CA ILE A 532 -22.61 33.48 -21.38
C ILE A 532 -21.58 34.23 -20.53
N ASN A 533 -21.37 35.54 -20.76
CA ASN A 533 -20.48 36.37 -19.94
C ASN A 533 -20.95 36.44 -18.48
N VAL A 534 -22.26 36.58 -18.23
CA VAL A 534 -22.83 36.57 -16.87
C VAL A 534 -22.57 35.22 -16.18
N LYS A 535 -22.73 34.09 -16.89
CA LYS A 535 -22.45 32.76 -16.31
C LYS A 535 -20.95 32.49 -16.10
N ASP A 536 -20.09 33.01 -16.97
CA ASP A 536 -18.64 33.02 -16.79
C ASP A 536 -18.20 33.85 -15.57
N GLN A 537 -18.88 34.97 -15.30
CA GLN A 537 -18.65 35.77 -14.10
C GLN A 537 -19.17 35.08 -12.83
N ASP A 538 -20.39 34.52 -12.83
CA ASP A 538 -20.93 33.76 -11.71
C ASP A 538 -20.06 32.54 -11.36
N LEU A 539 -19.40 31.91 -12.35
CA LEU A 539 -18.40 30.87 -12.16
C LEU A 539 -17.13 31.40 -11.47
N LYS A 540 -16.58 32.54 -11.92
CA LYS A 540 -15.41 33.17 -11.30
C LYS A 540 -15.68 33.57 -9.85
N ASP A 541 -16.86 34.16 -9.59
CA ASP A 541 -17.31 34.54 -8.26
C ASP A 541 -17.46 33.33 -7.33
N LEU A 542 -18.05 32.23 -7.82
CA LEU A 542 -18.16 30.97 -7.06
C LEU A 542 -16.78 30.36 -6.77
N LYS A 543 -15.85 30.43 -7.73
CA LYS A 543 -14.49 29.94 -7.54
C LYS A 543 -13.71 30.81 -6.53
N GLU A 544 -13.85 32.13 -6.58
CA GLU A 544 -13.25 33.04 -5.58
C GLU A 544 -13.82 32.77 -4.18
N GLU A 545 -15.14 32.60 -4.04
CA GLU A 545 -15.78 32.25 -2.76
C GLU A 545 -15.23 30.92 -2.20
N ASN A 546 -15.07 29.89 -3.06
CA ASN A 546 -14.43 28.64 -2.68
C ASN A 546 -12.95 28.84 -2.31
N ASP A 547 -12.15 29.51 -3.15
CA ASP A 547 -10.69 29.71 -2.97
C ASP A 547 -10.34 30.58 -1.75
N LEU A 548 -11.22 31.49 -1.34
CA LEU A 548 -11.12 32.25 -0.08
C LEU A 548 -11.59 31.42 1.12
N SER A 549 -12.66 30.63 0.97
CA SER A 549 -13.10 29.66 1.97
C SER A 549 -12.04 28.58 2.25
N GLU A 550 -11.19 28.22 1.28
CA GLU A 550 -10.06 27.29 1.50
C GLU A 550 -8.97 27.89 2.39
N LYS A 551 -8.93 29.22 2.51
CA LYS A 551 -7.97 29.99 3.33
C LYS A 551 -8.57 30.43 4.68
N GLY A 552 -9.76 29.91 5.04
CA GLY A 552 -10.47 30.28 6.27
C GLY A 552 -11.12 31.67 6.26
N ILE A 553 -11.16 32.35 5.11
CA ILE A 553 -11.72 33.71 4.99
C ILE A 553 -13.22 33.60 4.70
N THR A 554 -14.04 34.14 5.60
CA THR A 554 -15.51 34.15 5.44
C THR A 554 -15.97 35.27 4.50
N VAL A 555 -16.43 34.88 3.32
CA VAL A 555 -17.08 35.79 2.35
C VAL A 555 -18.58 35.83 2.63
N ALA A 556 -19.20 37.01 2.50
CA ALA A 556 -20.66 37.14 2.66
C ALA A 556 -21.38 36.44 1.48
N PRO A 557 -22.37 35.57 1.73
CA PRO A 557 -23.05 34.83 0.67
C PRO A 557 -23.84 35.79 -0.22
N ARG A 558 -23.53 35.78 -1.53
CA ARG A 558 -24.22 36.61 -2.52
C ARG A 558 -25.67 36.10 -2.74
N PRO A 559 -26.63 36.97 -3.11
CA PRO A 559 -28.02 36.56 -3.29
C PRO A 559 -28.20 35.49 -4.39
N PHE A 560 -28.97 34.45 -4.11
CA PHE A 560 -29.31 33.42 -5.11
C PHE A 560 -30.23 33.99 -6.20
N LYS A 561 -29.73 34.04 -7.44
CA LYS A 561 -30.56 34.29 -8.64
C LYS A 561 -31.45 33.07 -8.94
N SER A 562 -32.57 33.28 -9.63
CA SER A 562 -33.50 32.20 -10.00
C SER A 562 -33.00 31.42 -11.22
N ILE A 563 -32.23 30.36 -10.96
CA ILE A 563 -31.64 29.47 -11.99
C ILE A 563 -32.68 28.99 -13.02
N THR A 564 -33.91 28.69 -12.59
CA THR A 564 -34.99 28.25 -13.48
C THR A 564 -35.41 29.34 -14.47
N ALA A 565 -35.48 30.60 -14.04
CA ALA A 565 -35.87 31.70 -14.92
C ALA A 565 -34.78 31.99 -15.96
N GLU A 566 -33.51 32.02 -15.53
CA GLU A 566 -32.37 32.20 -16.44
C GLU A 566 -32.26 31.09 -17.48
N ASN A 567 -32.41 29.83 -17.07
CA ASN A 567 -32.30 28.69 -17.99
C ASN A 567 -33.47 28.65 -18.98
N ASN A 568 -34.67 29.05 -18.56
CA ASN A 568 -35.81 29.19 -19.48
C ASN A 568 -35.57 30.30 -20.51
N ALA A 569 -35.07 31.47 -20.09
CA ALA A 569 -34.72 32.57 -21.00
C ALA A 569 -33.60 32.17 -21.98
N LEU A 570 -32.57 31.46 -21.51
CA LEU A 570 -31.47 30.95 -22.34
C LEU A 570 -31.93 29.91 -23.37
N ASN A 571 -32.88 29.05 -23.02
CA ASN A 571 -33.44 28.07 -23.93
C ASN A 571 -34.37 28.71 -24.98
N ALA A 572 -35.15 29.73 -24.60
CA ALA A 572 -35.91 30.54 -25.56
C ALA A 572 -34.97 31.24 -26.55
N LEU A 573 -33.96 31.95 -26.05
CA LEU A 573 -32.95 32.65 -26.85
C LEU A 573 -32.21 31.72 -27.83
N LYS A 574 -31.87 30.49 -27.43
CA LYS A 574 -31.34 29.46 -28.35
C LYS A 574 -32.35 29.06 -29.43
N THR A 575 -33.62 28.88 -29.05
CA THR A 575 -34.68 28.50 -29.99
C THR A 575 -34.92 29.60 -31.04
N ASP A 576 -34.95 30.86 -30.61
CA ASP A 576 -35.12 32.01 -31.49
C ASP A 576 -33.91 32.19 -32.43
N LEU A 577 -32.70 31.98 -31.90
CA LEU A 577 -31.45 31.98 -32.68
C LEU A 577 -31.41 30.84 -33.71
N ASP A 578 -31.88 29.64 -33.37
CA ASP A 578 -31.94 28.50 -34.29
C ASP A 578 -33.01 28.71 -35.37
N ASN A 579 -34.17 29.29 -35.02
CA ASN A 579 -35.22 29.65 -35.96
C ASN A 579 -34.75 30.72 -36.98
N ILE A 580 -34.07 31.78 -36.54
CA ILE A 580 -33.57 32.82 -37.46
C ILE A 580 -32.39 32.32 -38.31
N ILE A 581 -31.53 31.44 -37.77
CA ILE A 581 -30.47 30.77 -38.55
C ILE A 581 -31.08 29.88 -39.63
N ALA A 582 -32.13 29.10 -39.31
CA ALA A 582 -32.83 28.27 -40.28
C ALA A 582 -33.46 29.14 -41.39
N SER A 583 -34.36 30.07 -41.03
CA SER A 583 -35.05 30.95 -41.99
C SER A 583 -34.06 31.68 -42.89
N ARG A 584 -33.05 32.35 -42.33
CA ARG A 584 -32.06 33.09 -43.12
C ARG A 584 -31.23 32.20 -44.04
N SER A 585 -31.01 30.93 -43.68
CA SER A 585 -30.35 29.96 -44.57
C SER A 585 -31.24 29.58 -45.76
N ASP A 586 -32.52 29.33 -45.50
CA ASP A 586 -33.51 29.00 -46.55
C ASP A 586 -33.83 30.20 -47.46
N ASP A 587 -33.86 31.42 -46.91
CA ASP A 587 -33.98 32.67 -47.66
C ASP A 587 -32.74 32.93 -48.53
N ILE A 588 -31.52 32.72 -48.02
CA ILE A 588 -30.27 32.80 -48.83
C ILE A 588 -30.26 31.74 -49.94
N LYS A 589 -30.68 30.50 -49.64
CA LYS A 589 -30.75 29.43 -50.64
C LYS A 589 -31.79 29.73 -51.72
N SER A 590 -32.93 30.32 -51.35
CA SER A 590 -33.95 30.79 -52.30
C SER A 590 -33.43 31.96 -53.16
N LEU A 591 -32.55 32.79 -52.61
CA LEU A 591 -31.86 33.87 -53.32
C LEU A 591 -30.81 33.35 -54.32
N GLU A 592 -30.09 32.29 -53.96
CA GLU A 592 -29.17 31.55 -54.84
C GLU A 592 -29.93 30.87 -55.99
N GLU A 593 -31.05 30.18 -55.72
CA GLU A 593 -31.90 29.54 -56.73
C GLU A 593 -32.50 30.56 -57.72
N LEU A 594 -33.07 31.66 -57.22
CA LEU A 594 -33.59 32.75 -58.06
C LEU A 594 -32.50 33.46 -58.88
N TYR A 595 -31.23 33.37 -58.49
CA TYR A 595 -30.12 33.96 -59.21
C TYR A 595 -29.73 33.08 -60.40
N GLU A 596 -29.57 31.76 -60.20
CA GLU A 596 -29.24 30.83 -61.27
C GLU A 596 -30.38 30.78 -62.32
N ASP A 597 -31.66 30.74 -61.89
CA ASP A 597 -32.85 30.91 -62.76
C ASP A 597 -32.75 32.16 -63.65
N MET A 598 -32.29 33.28 -63.08
CA MET A 598 -32.12 34.53 -63.83
C MET A 598 -30.96 34.47 -64.83
N THR A 599 -29.94 33.64 -64.57
CA THR A 599 -28.82 33.42 -65.51
C THR A 599 -29.16 32.47 -66.65
N GLU A 600 -30.02 31.46 -66.42
CA GLU A 600 -30.49 30.55 -67.48
C GLU A 600 -31.58 31.18 -68.37
N SER A 601 -32.29 32.21 -67.86
CA SER A 601 -33.29 32.93 -68.65
C SER A 601 -32.65 33.79 -69.76
N ASP A 602 -32.90 33.43 -71.03
CA ASP A 602 -32.34 34.05 -72.24
C ASP A 602 -32.92 35.47 -72.51
N THR A 603 -32.63 36.41 -71.61
CA THR A 603 -33.15 37.78 -71.59
C THR A 603 -32.02 38.80 -71.45
N LEU A 604 -32.24 40.04 -71.91
CA LEU A 604 -31.26 41.13 -71.79
C LEU A 604 -31.21 41.70 -70.36
N THR A 605 -30.80 40.89 -69.38
CA THR A 605 -30.38 41.37 -68.06
C THR A 605 -29.08 42.17 -68.16
N ASN A 606 -28.99 43.27 -67.42
CA ASN A 606 -27.78 44.07 -67.37
C ASN A 606 -26.71 43.31 -66.58
N GLY A 607 -25.65 42.85 -67.26
CA GLY A 607 -24.58 42.04 -66.64
C GLY A 607 -23.89 42.69 -65.43
N LEU A 608 -23.91 44.03 -65.32
CA LEU A 608 -23.44 44.72 -64.11
C LEU A 608 -24.35 44.44 -62.91
N VAL A 609 -25.68 44.44 -63.10
CA VAL A 609 -26.66 44.18 -62.03
C VAL A 609 -26.58 42.72 -61.59
N LEU A 610 -26.43 41.79 -62.54
CA LEU A 610 -26.25 40.36 -62.23
C LEU A 610 -24.95 40.11 -61.45
N LEU A 611 -23.86 40.78 -61.82
CA LEU A 611 -22.60 40.72 -61.08
C LEU A 611 -22.75 41.26 -59.65
N GLN A 612 -23.54 42.30 -59.41
CA GLN A 612 -23.82 42.77 -58.05
C GLN A 612 -24.61 41.75 -57.25
N TYR A 613 -25.71 41.19 -57.76
CA TYR A 613 -26.44 40.13 -57.03
C TYR A 613 -25.53 38.95 -56.68
N LYS A 614 -24.62 38.54 -57.57
CA LYS A 614 -23.62 37.49 -57.27
C LYS A 614 -22.66 37.87 -56.13
N ASN A 615 -22.24 39.14 -56.06
CA ASN A 615 -21.41 39.65 -54.97
C ASN A 615 -22.19 39.72 -53.64
N THR A 616 -23.42 40.25 -53.67
CA THR A 616 -24.32 40.35 -52.53
C THR A 616 -24.67 38.98 -51.97
N ILE A 617 -25.05 38.01 -52.81
CA ILE A 617 -25.26 36.59 -52.41
C ILE A 617 -24.01 36.05 -51.70
N LYS A 618 -22.83 36.14 -52.35
CA LYS A 618 -21.57 35.66 -51.77
C LYS A 618 -21.25 36.32 -50.42
N ARG A 619 -21.58 37.61 -50.25
CA ARG A 619 -21.48 38.32 -48.97
C ARG A 619 -22.43 37.72 -47.93
N LEU A 620 -23.71 37.59 -48.24
CA LEU A 620 -24.74 37.09 -47.32
C LEU A 620 -24.46 35.63 -46.89
N THR A 621 -24.09 34.74 -47.82
CA THR A 621 -23.70 33.36 -47.51
C THR A 621 -22.44 33.31 -46.62
N SER A 622 -21.48 34.23 -46.80
CA SER A 622 -20.29 34.34 -45.94
C SER A 622 -20.60 34.91 -44.55
N GLU A 623 -21.54 35.84 -44.43
CA GLU A 623 -22.02 36.38 -43.16
C GLU A 623 -22.75 35.30 -42.36
N GLN A 624 -23.65 34.56 -43.01
CA GLN A 624 -24.40 33.46 -42.42
C GLN A 624 -23.49 32.34 -41.90
N ALA A 625 -22.44 31.99 -42.66
CA ALA A 625 -21.42 31.04 -42.19
C ALA A 625 -20.71 31.54 -40.92
N SER A 626 -20.35 32.84 -40.85
CA SER A 626 -19.73 33.44 -39.67
C SER A 626 -20.68 33.51 -38.47
N ALA A 627 -21.98 33.70 -38.70
CA ALA A 627 -23.01 33.67 -37.65
C ALA A 627 -23.18 32.26 -37.06
N ILE A 628 -23.21 31.24 -37.91
CA ILE A 628 -23.26 29.82 -37.51
C ILE A 628 -22.00 29.43 -36.72
N GLU A 629 -20.81 29.81 -37.18
CA GLU A 629 -19.57 29.54 -36.44
C GLU A 629 -19.60 30.21 -35.06
N THR A 630 -20.04 31.47 -34.98
CA THR A 630 -20.16 32.21 -33.71
C THR A 630 -21.14 31.52 -32.76
N ARG A 631 -22.31 31.08 -33.24
CA ARG A 631 -23.27 30.27 -32.46
C ARG A 631 -22.62 29.03 -31.86
N THR A 632 -21.87 28.27 -32.66
CA THR A 632 -21.19 27.03 -32.22
C THR A 632 -20.06 27.31 -31.22
N GLN A 633 -19.25 28.36 -31.42
CA GLN A 633 -18.21 28.76 -30.47
C GLN A 633 -18.83 29.17 -29.11
N LEU A 634 -19.92 29.94 -29.13
CA LEU A 634 -20.65 30.34 -27.92
C LEU A 634 -21.29 29.14 -27.19
N GLU A 635 -21.88 28.20 -27.92
CA GLU A 635 -22.44 26.98 -27.33
C GLU A 635 -21.36 26.10 -26.67
N SER A 636 -20.19 25.94 -27.29
CA SER A 636 -19.05 25.23 -26.68
C SER A 636 -18.51 25.94 -25.44
N ARG A 637 -18.41 27.28 -25.46
CA ARG A 637 -18.04 28.08 -24.27
C ARG A 637 -19.04 27.86 -23.13
N LEU A 638 -20.35 27.90 -23.42
CA LEU A 638 -21.41 27.64 -22.43
C LEU A 638 -21.31 26.24 -21.80
N GLU A 639 -21.04 25.20 -22.60
CA GLU A 639 -20.85 23.84 -22.08
C GLU A 639 -19.66 23.77 -21.12
N SER A 640 -18.52 24.36 -21.48
CA SER A 640 -17.32 24.38 -20.62
C SER A 640 -17.58 25.10 -19.27
N ILE A 641 -18.32 26.21 -19.29
CA ILE A 641 -18.71 26.96 -18.09
C ILE A 641 -19.65 26.13 -17.20
N ASN A 642 -20.60 25.40 -17.80
CA ASN A 642 -21.52 24.53 -17.04
C ASN A 642 -20.77 23.40 -16.32
N VAL A 643 -19.82 22.74 -16.98
CA VAL A 643 -19.01 21.67 -16.38
C VAL A 643 -18.14 22.20 -15.23
N ALA A 644 -17.47 23.35 -15.43
CA ALA A 644 -16.68 23.99 -14.38
C ALA A 644 -17.55 24.46 -13.20
N THR A 645 -18.74 24.97 -13.47
CA THR A 645 -19.72 25.38 -12.45
C THR A 645 -20.20 24.18 -11.63
N GLU A 646 -20.42 23.02 -12.25
CA GLU A 646 -20.80 21.81 -11.51
C GLU A 646 -19.67 21.31 -10.61
N PHE A 647 -18.41 21.38 -11.07
CA PHE A 647 -17.24 21.05 -10.26
C PHE A 647 -17.13 21.92 -9.01
N GLU A 648 -17.19 23.25 -9.15
CA GLU A 648 -17.11 24.18 -8.00
C GLU A 648 -18.33 24.07 -7.06
N ARG A 649 -19.51 23.74 -7.59
CA ARG A 649 -20.68 23.39 -6.75
C ARG A 649 -20.45 22.11 -5.95
N ARG A 650 -19.88 21.06 -6.55
CA ARG A 650 -19.52 19.81 -5.84
C ARG A 650 -18.45 20.06 -4.76
N ARG A 651 -17.46 20.92 -5.02
CA ARG A 651 -16.45 21.39 -4.03
C ARG A 651 -17.12 22.07 -2.84
N ARG A 652 -18.09 22.97 -3.08
CA ARG A 652 -18.86 23.65 -2.04
C ARG A 652 -19.75 22.70 -1.23
N ILE A 653 -20.42 21.75 -1.88
CA ILE A 653 -21.30 20.76 -1.19
C ILE A 653 -20.49 19.86 -0.24
N LYS A 654 -19.28 19.43 -0.65
CA LYS A 654 -18.37 18.66 0.23
C LYS A 654 -17.97 19.42 1.50
N ARG A 655 -17.91 20.76 1.46
CA ARG A 655 -17.65 21.62 2.62
C ARG A 655 -18.90 21.77 3.49
N ALA A 656 -20.04 22.07 2.87
CA ALA A 656 -21.31 22.33 3.56
C ALA A 656 -21.92 21.13 4.32
N ALA A 657 -21.36 19.93 4.16
CA ALA A 657 -21.65 18.78 5.01
C ALA A 657 -21.24 18.97 6.48
N TYR A 658 -20.32 19.90 6.76
CA TYR A 658 -19.80 20.23 8.09
C TYR A 658 -20.08 21.71 8.41
N LYS A 659 -20.62 22.02 9.59
CA LYS A 659 -21.04 23.40 9.93
C LYS A 659 -19.89 24.30 10.38
N ASN A 660 -18.90 23.72 11.02
CA ASN A 660 -17.61 24.32 11.39
C ASN A 660 -16.56 23.20 11.54
N GLU A 661 -15.31 23.58 11.80
CA GLU A 661 -14.25 22.60 12.04
C GLU A 661 -14.45 21.83 13.36
N ASP A 662 -15.17 22.37 14.33
CA ASP A 662 -15.52 21.65 15.57
C ASP A 662 -16.55 20.53 15.33
N ASP A 663 -17.60 20.75 14.50
CA ASP A 663 -18.52 19.67 14.08
C ASP A 663 -17.77 18.59 13.28
N ARG A 664 -16.84 19.00 12.40
CA ARG A 664 -15.98 18.06 11.66
C ARG A 664 -15.11 17.25 12.63
N TYR A 665 -14.41 17.92 13.54
CA TYR A 665 -13.56 17.28 14.55
C TYR A 665 -14.35 16.39 15.51
N ALA A 666 -15.58 16.76 15.87
CA ALA A 666 -16.46 15.93 16.69
C ALA A 666 -16.94 14.68 15.94
N GLN A 667 -17.28 14.79 14.66
CA GLN A 667 -17.63 13.65 13.81
C GLN A 667 -16.42 12.75 13.51
N ASP A 668 -15.28 13.33 13.18
CA ASP A 668 -14.02 12.61 12.94
C ASP A 668 -13.55 11.90 14.22
N ARG A 669 -13.65 12.54 15.39
CA ARG A 669 -13.34 11.93 16.70
C ARG A 669 -14.36 10.85 17.07
N ALA A 670 -15.65 11.03 16.77
CA ALA A 670 -16.67 10.01 17.01
C ALA A 670 -16.46 8.78 16.10
N ALA A 671 -16.13 9.00 14.82
CA ALA A 671 -15.78 7.95 13.87
C ALA A 671 -14.46 7.26 14.27
N LEU A 672 -13.45 8.01 14.73
CA LEU A 672 -12.21 7.45 15.24
C LEU A 672 -12.46 6.58 16.48
N ASN A 673 -13.27 7.03 17.44
CA ASN A 673 -13.65 6.23 18.60
C ASN A 673 -14.42 4.95 18.20
N TYR A 674 -15.25 5.01 17.15
CA TYR A 674 -15.94 3.84 16.57
C TYR A 674 -15.03 2.92 15.74
N ILE A 675 -13.86 3.40 15.31
CA ILE A 675 -12.83 2.63 14.60
C ILE A 675 -11.82 2.00 15.59
N LEU A 676 -11.65 2.62 16.76
CA LEU A 676 -10.75 2.15 17.81
C LEU A 676 -11.38 1.07 18.71
N ASN A 677 -12.71 1.04 18.87
CA ASN A 677 -13.47 0.04 19.63
C ASN A 677 -13.97 -1.14 18.75
#